data_AF-A0A1K1P2V2-F1
#
_entry.id   AF-A0A1K1P2V2-F1
#
_cell.length_a   1.000
_cell.length_b   1.000
_cell.length_c   1.000
_cell.angle_alpha   90.00
_cell.angle_beta   90.00
_cell.angle_gamma   90.00
#
_symmetry.space_group_name_H-M   'P 1'
#
loop_
_entity.id
_entity.type
_entity.pdbx_description
1 polymer ?
#
loop_
_entity_poly.entity_id
_entity_poly.type
_entity_poly.pdbx_seq_one_letter_code
_entity_poly.pdbx_strand_id
1 'polypeptide(L)'
;MMPGWWRLGAGLGGLGVCAIAPYLSGACIVLVLGVPLADLHYGLALAYWQSLELPEYLPYAGRIRVAGLIGLALAPMLWALGVVCLMRRIRALKPSLSVSPVDTARVLRRLPAWTRPKQPPLSRHGLRTLTLPPGESLLVVAPGYPITHEVLRGALRDLTGPLLVIDLDGTMHAATAGWRVGHGEVHRLAPFGGGRPWNPFAIAWTPERLRRPELEALAEAWYPERRIEERARVSQVRGLFLGLVEAVDAVLRAAHESVPPAPGDLWRLLEPLDDAESVRRWLHALAALPALRPATKSALLVYADIDDEGLLRLVARLRTPLAVFASATVDAATRGPAFVPAAPERATLYLDVPYGRRDAAVPLIEACVTQWRAGASHHAPTVVIHGLDLLPRLPCLLEHADTLRCLASARSVTALFREYGDALAGRFGVLASHAPVDRLRAEREAQGIKHFLDAHRRQGRRMPCDPSTEDALALRAGEQWLLGVALPRPVRCPVIMPRRHAPHPPHDAQGEAMSFPRSLAVLLTSLMTTGATPEPKPVAYPHSIGGVIVPAGMHGAMLGPHAFVFPEEVFKEHYRPSSRLKQISFVLRWPSLEPWPEDVYMYRDQDTFLSTLPVSVSYLDRLTDEKVHRYMRSIIEPFDPDGDFGRDDPSENLHLRIKGDPVHGLTPYYTDFPALERYYQRLFGPDTPAAEPSGYRNEDWYIDMGPDGIPRTVLKCSPAAIPDGVTVTPDGLSVIRGVFERATCDHHFMLPEYRATVDIMYQRIVMADWRRIEDRVRQLFRDGEVKP
;
A
#
# COMPACT_ATOMS: atom_id res chain seq x y z
N MET A 1 -27.17 -19.72 -26.87
CA MET A 1 -27.97 -19.05 -27.92
C MET A 1 -29.04 -20.02 -28.40
N MET A 2 -30.29 -19.57 -28.61
CA MET A 2 -31.32 -20.45 -29.21
C MET A 2 -31.07 -20.52 -30.73
N PRO A 3 -31.08 -21.71 -31.33
CA PRO A 3 -30.74 -21.87 -32.74
C PRO A 3 -31.79 -21.22 -33.66
N GLY A 4 -31.33 -20.69 -34.81
CA GLY A 4 -32.14 -19.85 -35.71
C GLY A 4 -33.42 -20.50 -36.24
N TRP A 5 -33.48 -21.84 -36.33
CA TRP A 5 -34.68 -22.57 -36.72
C TRP A 5 -35.85 -22.42 -35.73
N TRP A 6 -35.59 -22.09 -34.46
CA TRP A 6 -36.64 -21.85 -33.46
C TRP A 6 -37.38 -20.54 -33.71
N ARG A 7 -36.65 -19.48 -34.11
CA ARG A 7 -37.26 -18.18 -34.47
C ARG A 7 -38.13 -18.31 -35.71
N LEU A 8 -37.70 -19.12 -36.68
CA LEU A 8 -38.46 -19.44 -37.88
C LEU A 8 -39.72 -20.26 -37.55
N GLY A 9 -39.61 -21.28 -36.69
CA GLY A 9 -40.77 -22.09 -36.27
C GLY A 9 -41.81 -21.31 -35.48
N ALA A 10 -41.39 -20.42 -34.57
CA ALA A 10 -42.31 -19.53 -33.86
C ALA A 10 -42.94 -18.50 -34.81
N GLY A 11 -42.16 -17.92 -35.74
CA GLY A 11 -42.69 -17.00 -36.75
C GLY A 11 -43.75 -17.66 -37.65
N LEU A 12 -43.47 -18.86 -38.16
CA LEU A 12 -44.41 -19.63 -38.99
C LEU A 12 -45.67 -20.04 -38.21
N GLY A 13 -45.52 -20.43 -36.95
CA GLY A 13 -46.65 -20.72 -36.06
C GLY A 13 -47.53 -19.50 -35.79
N GLY A 14 -46.93 -18.32 -35.60
CA GLY A 14 -47.65 -17.05 -35.46
C GLY A 14 -48.43 -16.66 -36.72
N LEU A 15 -47.85 -16.89 -37.91
CA LEU A 15 -48.54 -16.66 -39.19
C LEU A 15 -49.75 -17.61 -39.36
N GLY A 16 -49.62 -18.89 -38.99
CA GLY A 16 -50.74 -19.84 -39.02
C GLY A 16 -51.87 -19.45 -38.07
N VAL A 17 -51.55 -18.89 -36.90
CA VAL A 17 -52.52 -18.37 -35.93
C VAL A 17 -53.29 -17.17 -36.49
N CYS A 18 -52.61 -16.25 -37.16
CA CYS A 18 -53.26 -15.11 -37.83
C CYS A 18 -54.23 -15.56 -38.94
N ALA A 19 -53.93 -16.67 -39.62
CA ALA A 19 -54.82 -17.23 -40.64
C ALA A 19 -56.08 -17.88 -40.02
N ILE A 20 -55.94 -18.59 -38.89
CA ILE A 20 -57.03 -19.35 -38.24
C ILE A 20 -57.95 -18.47 -37.39
N ALA A 21 -57.45 -17.36 -36.84
CA ALA A 21 -58.21 -16.49 -35.94
C ALA A 21 -59.55 -15.94 -36.54
N PRO A 22 -59.61 -15.51 -37.82
CA PRO A 22 -60.87 -15.11 -38.46
C PRO A 22 -61.90 -16.24 -38.57
N TYR A 23 -61.45 -17.48 -38.75
CA TYR A 23 -62.33 -18.65 -38.83
C TYR A 23 -62.92 -18.99 -37.45
N LEU A 24 -62.11 -18.95 -36.39
CA LEU A 24 -62.57 -19.12 -35.00
C LEU A 24 -63.50 -18.00 -34.56
N SER A 25 -63.25 -16.76 -35.00
CA SER A 25 -64.18 -15.64 -34.83
C SER A 25 -65.56 -15.97 -35.42
N GLY A 26 -65.62 -16.57 -36.61
CA GLY A 26 -66.87 -16.99 -37.24
C GLY A 26 -67.59 -18.10 -36.46
N ALA A 27 -66.83 -19.09 -35.97
CA ALA A 27 -67.36 -20.18 -35.16
C ALA A 27 -67.98 -19.67 -33.84
N CYS A 28 -67.31 -18.74 -33.14
CA CYS A 28 -67.84 -18.15 -31.92
C CYS A 28 -69.13 -17.35 -32.16
N ILE A 29 -69.22 -16.63 -33.28
CA ILE A 29 -70.44 -15.88 -33.66
C ILE A 29 -71.61 -16.85 -33.88
N VAL A 30 -71.41 -17.90 -34.68
CA VAL A 30 -72.43 -18.92 -34.97
C VAL A 30 -72.92 -19.62 -33.70
N LEU A 31 -72.00 -19.99 -32.80
CA LEU A 31 -72.32 -20.62 -31.51
C LEU A 31 -73.14 -19.70 -30.60
N VAL A 32 -72.81 -18.41 -30.53
CA VAL A 32 -73.52 -17.44 -29.68
C VAL A 32 -74.89 -17.08 -30.25
N LEU A 33 -75.05 -17.12 -31.57
CA LEU A 33 -76.32 -16.89 -32.26
C LEU A 33 -77.20 -18.15 -32.34
N GLY A 34 -76.69 -19.33 -31.99
CA GLY A 34 -77.42 -20.59 -32.06
C GLY A 34 -77.68 -21.09 -33.49
N VAL A 35 -76.86 -20.63 -34.44
CA VAL A 35 -76.94 -21.01 -35.87
C VAL A 35 -76.20 -22.34 -36.08
N PRO A 36 -76.62 -23.20 -37.02
CA PRO A 36 -75.90 -24.44 -37.31
C PRO A 36 -74.44 -24.19 -37.72
N LEU A 37 -73.52 -24.99 -37.17
CA LEU A 37 -72.11 -24.99 -37.57
C LEU A 37 -71.88 -25.41 -39.04
N ALA A 38 -72.89 -25.99 -39.69
CA ALA A 38 -72.85 -26.33 -41.11
C ALA A 38 -72.67 -25.10 -42.02
N ASP A 39 -73.08 -23.92 -41.56
CA ASP A 39 -72.97 -22.66 -42.31
C ASP A 39 -71.63 -21.93 -42.06
N LEU A 40 -70.72 -22.54 -41.31
CA LEU A 40 -69.41 -21.95 -41.01
C LEU A 40 -68.49 -22.02 -42.23
N HIS A 41 -68.11 -20.86 -42.77
CA HIS A 41 -67.11 -20.75 -43.82
C HIS A 41 -66.08 -19.66 -43.52
N TYR A 42 -64.94 -19.70 -44.24
CA TYR A 42 -63.94 -18.62 -44.15
C TYR A 42 -64.54 -17.28 -44.60
N GLY A 43 -64.27 -16.23 -43.85
CA GLY A 43 -64.84 -14.89 -44.11
C GLY A 43 -66.21 -14.64 -43.48
N LEU A 44 -66.84 -15.64 -42.85
CA LEU A 44 -68.16 -15.48 -42.19
C LEU A 44 -68.15 -14.37 -41.12
N ALA A 45 -67.10 -14.28 -40.31
CA ALA A 45 -66.96 -13.23 -39.31
C ALA A 45 -66.94 -11.82 -39.93
N LEU A 46 -66.29 -11.68 -41.08
CA LEU A 46 -66.22 -10.41 -41.82
C LEU A 46 -67.58 -10.06 -42.44
N ALA A 47 -68.28 -11.06 -42.98
CA ALA A 47 -69.64 -10.89 -43.50
C ALA A 47 -70.60 -10.43 -42.39
N TYR A 48 -70.57 -11.06 -41.21
CA TYR A 48 -71.35 -10.60 -40.07
C TYR A 48 -70.97 -9.19 -39.62
N TRP A 49 -69.69 -8.83 -39.66
CA TRP A 49 -69.22 -7.51 -39.30
C TRP A 49 -69.71 -6.42 -40.27
N GLN A 50 -69.72 -6.70 -41.57
CA GLN A 50 -70.25 -5.80 -42.61
C GLN A 50 -71.77 -5.64 -42.53
N SER A 51 -72.48 -6.67 -42.07
CA SER A 51 -73.94 -6.66 -41.91
C SER A 51 -74.43 -6.05 -40.59
N LEU A 52 -73.54 -5.60 -39.69
CA LEU A 52 -73.91 -5.03 -38.38
C LEU A 52 -74.75 -3.75 -38.45
N GLU A 53 -74.68 -3.02 -39.57
CA GLU A 53 -75.42 -1.77 -39.78
C GLU A 53 -76.81 -1.98 -40.40
N LEU A 54 -77.14 -3.22 -40.78
CA LEU A 54 -78.47 -3.55 -41.29
C LEU A 54 -79.49 -3.61 -40.13
N PRO A 55 -80.70 -3.05 -40.31
CA PRO A 55 -81.72 -2.98 -39.25
C PRO A 55 -82.07 -4.33 -38.63
N GLU A 56 -81.98 -5.39 -39.43
CA GLU A 56 -82.32 -6.77 -39.05
C GLU A 56 -81.32 -7.40 -38.06
N TYR A 57 -80.06 -6.95 -38.04
CA TYR A 57 -79.00 -7.50 -37.19
C TYR A 57 -78.65 -6.63 -35.98
N LEU A 58 -79.18 -5.40 -35.90
CA LEU A 58 -78.99 -4.48 -34.76
C LEU A 58 -79.29 -5.10 -33.38
N PRO A 59 -80.35 -5.93 -33.19
CA PRO A 59 -80.62 -6.55 -31.88
C PRO A 59 -79.52 -7.52 -31.42
N TYR A 60 -78.76 -8.09 -32.36
CA TYR A 60 -77.71 -9.08 -32.11
C TYR A 60 -76.30 -8.49 -32.20
N ALA A 61 -76.17 -7.23 -32.62
CA ALA A 61 -74.90 -6.57 -32.90
C ALA A 61 -73.91 -6.62 -31.73
N GLY A 62 -74.38 -6.43 -30.49
CA GLY A 62 -73.54 -6.54 -29.30
C GLY A 62 -72.97 -7.94 -29.09
N ARG A 63 -73.81 -8.97 -29.28
CA ARG A 63 -73.40 -10.38 -29.14
C ARG A 63 -72.40 -10.78 -30.23
N ILE A 64 -72.62 -10.33 -31.47
CA ILE A 64 -71.73 -10.58 -32.60
C ILE A 64 -70.35 -9.94 -32.38
N ARG A 65 -70.30 -8.68 -31.93
CA ARG A 65 -69.03 -7.99 -31.65
C ARG A 65 -68.23 -8.69 -30.55
N VAL A 66 -68.88 -9.05 -29.44
CA VAL A 66 -68.21 -9.73 -28.32
C VAL A 66 -67.75 -11.13 -28.74
N ALA A 67 -68.60 -11.91 -29.39
CA ALA A 67 -68.27 -13.26 -29.84
C ALA A 67 -67.14 -13.26 -30.89
N GLY A 68 -67.17 -12.30 -31.82
CA GLY A 68 -66.12 -12.13 -32.82
C GLY A 68 -64.77 -11.74 -32.18
N LEU A 69 -64.79 -10.79 -31.24
CA LEU A 69 -63.58 -10.38 -30.52
C LEU A 69 -62.97 -11.54 -29.71
N ILE A 70 -63.81 -12.34 -29.03
CA ILE A 70 -63.38 -13.51 -28.27
C ILE A 70 -62.73 -14.54 -29.20
N GLY A 71 -63.37 -14.89 -30.32
CA GLY A 71 -62.82 -15.88 -31.24
C GLY A 71 -61.54 -15.41 -31.93
N LEU A 72 -61.43 -14.11 -32.23
CA LEU A 72 -60.21 -13.50 -32.79
C LEU A 72 -59.05 -13.51 -31.79
N ALA A 73 -59.32 -13.31 -30.49
CA ALA A 73 -58.30 -13.26 -29.44
C ALA A 73 -57.87 -14.67 -28.94
N LEU A 74 -58.73 -15.68 -29.08
CA LEU A 74 -58.52 -17.01 -28.51
C LEU A 74 -57.27 -17.72 -29.09
N ALA A 75 -57.14 -17.74 -30.41
CA ALA A 75 -56.00 -18.36 -31.10
C ALA A 75 -54.64 -17.74 -30.73
N PRO A 76 -54.45 -16.40 -30.78
CA PRO A 76 -53.19 -15.78 -30.38
C PRO A 76 -52.90 -15.92 -28.89
N MET A 77 -53.91 -15.90 -28.01
CA MET A 77 -53.70 -16.16 -26.58
C MET A 77 -53.21 -17.59 -26.30
N LEU A 78 -53.84 -18.60 -26.91
CA LEU A 78 -53.45 -20.00 -26.74
C LEU A 78 -52.04 -20.26 -27.30
N TRP A 79 -51.70 -19.64 -28.43
CA TRP A 79 -50.37 -19.74 -29.00
C TRP A 79 -49.31 -19.07 -28.11
N ALA A 80 -49.57 -17.85 -27.63
CA ALA A 80 -48.66 -17.16 -26.71
C ALA A 80 -48.46 -17.96 -25.41
N LEU A 81 -49.52 -18.53 -24.85
CA LEU A 81 -49.45 -19.39 -23.67
C LEU A 81 -48.64 -20.66 -23.95
N GLY A 82 -48.84 -21.30 -25.11
CA GLY A 82 -48.07 -22.45 -25.56
C GLY A 82 -46.58 -22.15 -25.69
N VAL A 83 -46.21 -21.02 -26.30
CA VAL A 83 -44.82 -20.55 -26.39
C VAL A 83 -44.24 -20.29 -25.01
N VAL A 84 -44.97 -19.65 -24.09
CA VAL A 84 -44.52 -19.39 -22.71
C VAL A 84 -44.31 -20.70 -21.93
N CYS A 85 -45.25 -21.64 -22.00
CA CYS A 85 -45.14 -22.94 -21.35
C CYS A 85 -43.97 -23.76 -21.91
N LEU A 86 -43.79 -23.76 -23.23
CA LEU A 86 -42.67 -24.43 -23.87
C LEU A 86 -41.33 -23.78 -23.51
N MET A 87 -41.24 -22.45 -23.46
CA MET A 87 -40.06 -21.74 -22.98
C MET A 87 -39.74 -22.07 -21.52
N ARG A 88 -40.75 -22.16 -20.64
CA ARG A 88 -40.58 -22.59 -19.25
C ARG A 88 -40.08 -24.03 -19.17
N ARG A 89 -40.62 -24.93 -19.98
CA ARG A 89 -40.21 -26.34 -20.05
C ARG A 89 -38.79 -26.51 -20.60
N ILE A 90 -38.41 -25.77 -21.65
CA ILE A 90 -37.04 -25.75 -22.19
C ILE A 90 -36.06 -25.16 -21.16
N ARG A 91 -36.45 -24.11 -20.43
CA ARG A 91 -35.62 -23.58 -19.32
C ARG A 91 -35.46 -24.58 -18.18
N ALA A 92 -36.47 -25.41 -17.90
CA ALA A 92 -36.43 -26.45 -16.88
C ALA A 92 -35.67 -27.72 -17.34
N LEU A 93 -35.69 -28.02 -18.65
CA LEU A 93 -34.99 -29.16 -19.28
C LEU A 93 -33.54 -28.87 -19.64
N LYS A 94 -33.12 -27.59 -19.64
CA LYS A 94 -31.69 -27.29 -19.62
C LYS A 94 -31.13 -27.87 -18.32
N PRO A 95 -30.23 -28.87 -18.37
CA PRO A 95 -29.58 -29.31 -17.17
C PRO A 95 -28.83 -28.10 -16.60
N SER A 96 -29.14 -27.73 -15.36
CA SER A 96 -28.27 -26.86 -14.57
C SER A 96 -27.01 -27.66 -14.22
N LEU A 97 -26.18 -27.94 -15.22
CA LEU A 97 -24.81 -28.35 -15.00
C LEU A 97 -24.10 -27.12 -14.42
N SER A 98 -23.63 -27.27 -13.18
CA SER A 98 -23.15 -26.22 -12.26
C SER A 98 -24.26 -25.59 -11.42
N VAL A 99 -24.48 -26.17 -10.23
CA VAL A 99 -24.84 -25.36 -9.07
C VAL A 99 -23.73 -24.32 -8.96
N SER A 100 -24.05 -23.02 -9.12
CA SER A 100 -23.03 -21.97 -9.04
C SER A 100 -22.20 -22.17 -7.77
N PRO A 101 -20.87 -22.27 -7.86
CA PRO A 101 -20.01 -22.50 -6.70
C PRO A 101 -20.02 -21.29 -5.75
N VAL A 102 -20.62 -20.16 -6.15
CA VAL A 102 -20.65 -18.89 -5.44
C VAL A 102 -22.09 -18.51 -5.06
N ASP A 103 -22.31 -18.21 -3.79
CA ASP A 103 -23.58 -17.70 -3.27
C ASP A 103 -23.68 -16.17 -3.44
N THR A 104 -24.89 -15.63 -3.30
CA THR A 104 -25.13 -14.17 -3.34
C THR A 104 -25.35 -13.60 -1.94
N ALA A 105 -25.16 -12.28 -1.79
CA ALA A 105 -25.39 -11.53 -0.55
C ALA A 105 -26.72 -11.82 0.19
N ARG A 106 -27.73 -12.37 -0.51
CA ARG A 106 -29.01 -12.78 0.07
C ARG A 106 -28.87 -13.87 1.14
N VAL A 107 -27.88 -14.76 1.01
CA VAL A 107 -27.63 -15.86 1.97
C VAL A 107 -27.20 -15.29 3.32
N LEU A 108 -26.28 -14.31 3.31
CA LEU A 108 -25.77 -13.66 4.52
C LEU A 108 -26.87 -12.97 5.33
N ARG A 109 -27.91 -12.44 4.67
CA ARG A 109 -29.05 -11.80 5.34
C ARG A 109 -29.81 -12.76 6.27
N ARG A 110 -29.74 -14.06 6.04
CA ARG A 110 -30.39 -15.09 6.85
C ARG A 110 -29.55 -15.50 8.06
N LEU A 111 -28.29 -15.07 8.13
CA LEU A 111 -27.35 -15.40 9.19
C LEU A 111 -27.26 -14.20 10.16
N PRO A 112 -27.76 -14.31 11.41
CA PRO A 112 -27.80 -13.19 12.37
C PRO A 112 -26.43 -12.58 12.69
N ALA A 113 -25.37 -13.39 12.61
CA ALA A 113 -23.99 -12.93 12.86
C ALA A 113 -23.53 -11.86 11.85
N TRP A 114 -24.04 -11.90 10.63
CA TRP A 114 -23.63 -11.04 9.51
C TRP A 114 -24.46 -9.76 9.38
N THR A 115 -25.36 -9.49 10.32
CA THR A 115 -26.23 -8.30 10.29
C THR A 115 -26.24 -7.56 11.63
N ARG A 116 -25.21 -7.76 12.46
CA ARG A 116 -25.15 -7.13 13.78
C ARG A 116 -24.76 -5.65 13.65
N PRO A 117 -25.47 -4.74 14.33
CA PRO A 117 -25.08 -3.32 14.34
C PRO A 117 -23.73 -3.11 15.04
N LYS A 118 -23.10 -1.96 14.82
CA LYS A 118 -21.80 -1.56 15.42
C LYS A 118 -20.63 -2.49 15.06
N GLN A 119 -20.76 -3.20 13.95
CA GLN A 119 -19.70 -3.98 13.33
C GLN A 119 -19.34 -3.36 11.97
N PRO A 120 -18.09 -3.52 11.50
CA PRO A 120 -17.64 -3.00 10.21
C PRO A 120 -18.60 -3.40 9.08
N PRO A 121 -19.12 -2.45 8.29
CA PRO A 121 -19.96 -2.78 7.14
C PRO A 121 -19.09 -3.40 6.03
N LEU A 122 -19.49 -4.57 5.54
CA LEU A 122 -18.82 -5.26 4.43
C LEU A 122 -19.57 -5.04 3.12
N SER A 123 -20.90 -5.10 3.14
CA SER A 123 -21.73 -4.98 1.94
C SER A 123 -23.16 -4.53 2.27
N ARG A 124 -23.93 -4.13 1.26
CA ARG A 124 -25.35 -3.75 1.40
C ARG A 124 -26.20 -4.61 0.48
N HIS A 125 -27.32 -5.12 1.00
CA HIS A 125 -28.31 -5.82 0.18
C HIS A 125 -29.73 -5.35 0.54
N GLY A 126 -30.32 -4.55 -0.35
CA GLY A 126 -31.59 -3.86 -0.10
C GLY A 126 -31.47 -2.86 1.05
N LEU A 127 -32.33 -3.00 2.06
CA LEU A 127 -32.37 -2.13 3.24
C LEU A 127 -31.44 -2.57 4.37
N ARG A 128 -30.81 -3.76 4.29
CA ARG A 128 -29.93 -4.27 5.35
C ARG A 128 -28.46 -4.13 4.99
N THR A 129 -27.66 -3.70 5.97
CA THR A 129 -26.20 -3.70 5.92
C THR A 129 -25.70 -5.05 6.41
N LEU A 130 -24.82 -5.66 5.63
CA LEU A 130 -24.07 -6.85 5.99
C LEU A 130 -22.77 -6.42 6.67
N THR A 131 -22.50 -7.00 7.83
CA THR A 131 -21.40 -6.60 8.71
C THR A 131 -20.50 -7.78 9.02
N LEU A 132 -19.26 -7.47 9.42
CA LEU A 132 -18.32 -8.46 9.93
C LEU A 132 -18.91 -9.16 11.17
N PRO A 133 -18.84 -10.50 11.28
CA PRO A 133 -19.27 -11.18 12.48
C PRO A 133 -18.50 -10.70 13.73
N PRO A 134 -19.16 -10.62 14.90
CA PRO A 134 -18.50 -10.22 16.14
C PRO A 134 -17.38 -11.19 16.52
N GLY A 135 -16.27 -10.66 17.02
CA GLY A 135 -15.09 -11.46 17.41
C GLY A 135 -14.20 -11.88 16.24
N GLU A 136 -14.69 -11.84 15.00
CA GLU A 136 -13.90 -12.20 13.83
C GLU A 136 -12.97 -11.07 13.37
N SER A 137 -11.77 -11.46 12.98
CA SER A 137 -10.78 -10.62 12.29
C SER A 137 -11.03 -10.63 10.77
N LEU A 138 -10.71 -9.52 10.11
CA LEU A 138 -10.95 -9.31 8.69
C LEU A 138 -9.64 -9.00 7.95
N LEU A 139 -9.42 -9.69 6.83
CA LEU A 139 -8.41 -9.33 5.85
C LEU A 139 -9.11 -8.84 4.57
N VAL A 140 -8.83 -7.61 4.16
CA VAL A 140 -9.33 -7.04 2.89
C VAL A 140 -8.21 -7.03 1.86
N VAL A 141 -8.44 -7.67 0.72
CA VAL A 141 -7.49 -7.67 -0.40
C VAL A 141 -8.12 -7.02 -1.61
N ALA A 142 -7.43 -6.01 -2.14
CA ALA A 142 -7.84 -5.32 -3.35
C ALA A 142 -6.63 -4.96 -4.22
N PRO A 143 -6.83 -4.68 -5.51
CA PRO A 143 -5.71 -4.49 -6.41
C PRO A 143 -4.84 -3.25 -6.13
N GLY A 144 -5.37 -2.24 -5.43
CA GLY A 144 -4.65 -1.03 -5.06
C GLY A 144 -5.01 -0.53 -3.67
N TYR A 145 -4.05 0.12 -3.01
CA TYR A 145 -4.21 0.69 -1.67
C TYR A 145 -5.32 1.74 -1.55
N PRO A 146 -5.60 2.63 -2.53
CA PRO A 146 -6.71 3.57 -2.41
C PRO A 146 -8.06 2.89 -2.18
N ILE A 147 -8.29 1.73 -2.80
CA ILE A 147 -9.53 0.97 -2.64
C ILE A 147 -9.63 0.37 -1.23
N THR A 148 -8.55 -0.26 -0.75
CA THR A 148 -8.54 -0.84 0.59
C THR A 148 -8.56 0.22 1.69
N HIS A 149 -7.94 1.37 1.44
CA HIS A 149 -7.97 2.55 2.31
C HIS A 149 -9.42 2.98 2.54
N GLU A 150 -10.21 3.16 1.47
CA GLU A 150 -11.62 3.56 1.59
C GLU A 150 -12.49 2.53 2.33
N VAL A 151 -12.23 1.23 2.14
CA VAL A 151 -12.95 0.18 2.89
C VAL A 151 -12.63 0.24 4.38
N LEU A 152 -11.35 0.33 4.74
CA LEU A 152 -10.93 0.44 6.15
C LEU A 152 -11.38 1.75 6.78
N ARG A 153 -11.35 2.87 6.04
CA ARG A 153 -11.90 4.17 6.46
C ARG A 153 -13.38 4.05 6.83
N GLY A 154 -14.16 3.31 6.04
CA GLY A 154 -15.56 3.00 6.33
C GLY A 154 -15.73 2.10 7.56
N ALA A 155 -14.85 1.12 7.73
CA ALA A 155 -14.83 0.24 8.90
C ALA A 155 -14.55 1.03 10.20
N LEU A 156 -13.55 1.90 10.21
CA LEU A 156 -13.16 2.73 11.36
C LEU A 156 -14.25 3.71 11.80
N ARG A 157 -15.08 4.19 10.86
CA ARG A 157 -16.23 5.04 11.17
C ARG A 157 -17.26 4.34 12.04
N ASP A 158 -17.57 3.07 11.75
CA ASP A 158 -18.71 2.38 12.36
C ASP A 158 -18.30 1.43 13.51
N LEU A 159 -17.02 1.07 13.59
CA LEU A 159 -16.49 0.14 14.58
C LEU A 159 -16.48 0.76 15.98
N THR A 160 -17.07 0.10 16.97
CA THR A 160 -17.03 0.55 18.37
C THR A 160 -16.05 -0.28 19.19
N GLY A 161 -15.49 0.31 20.24
CA GLY A 161 -14.58 -0.35 21.16
C GLY A 161 -13.17 0.24 21.12
N PRO A 162 -12.23 -0.36 21.88
CA PRO A 162 -10.82 0.01 21.88
C PRO A 162 -10.18 -0.28 20.53
N LEU A 163 -9.75 0.77 19.82
CA LEU A 163 -9.03 0.67 18.55
C LEU A 163 -7.58 1.16 18.66
N LEU A 164 -6.65 0.35 18.16
CA LEU A 164 -5.29 0.76 17.80
C LEU A 164 -5.15 0.71 16.28
N VAL A 165 -4.83 1.84 15.65
CA VAL A 165 -4.60 1.94 14.22
C VAL A 165 -3.10 2.10 13.98
N ILE A 166 -2.48 1.13 13.32
CA ILE A 166 -1.12 1.28 12.80
C ILE A 166 -1.26 2.05 11.48
N ASP A 167 -0.87 3.31 11.52
CA ASP A 167 -1.17 4.29 10.48
C ASP A 167 0.10 4.65 9.72
N LEU A 168 0.15 4.25 8.46
CA LEU A 168 1.24 4.61 7.57
C LEU A 168 1.03 6.04 7.07
N ASP A 169 2.03 6.89 7.32
CA ASP A 169 2.05 8.31 6.95
C ASP A 169 0.87 9.14 7.49
N GLY A 170 0.27 8.73 8.61
CA GLY A 170 -0.85 9.46 9.25
C GLY A 170 -2.13 9.55 8.40
N THR A 171 -2.25 8.73 7.34
CA THR A 171 -3.35 8.82 6.36
C THR A 171 -4.71 8.47 6.97
N MET A 172 -4.77 7.44 7.82
CA MET A 172 -6.00 7.03 8.48
C MET A 172 -6.43 8.01 9.56
N HIS A 173 -5.49 8.59 10.31
CA HIS A 173 -5.75 9.64 11.29
C HIS A 173 -6.40 10.84 10.61
N ALA A 174 -5.78 11.37 9.55
CA ALA A 174 -6.32 12.47 8.77
C ALA A 174 -7.72 12.16 8.22
N ALA A 175 -7.95 10.91 7.79
CA ALA A 175 -9.20 10.49 7.17
C ALA A 175 -10.33 10.12 8.14
N THR A 176 -10.04 9.78 9.40
CA THR A 176 -11.04 9.19 10.32
C THR A 176 -11.11 9.81 11.72
N ALA A 177 -10.07 10.49 12.21
CA ALA A 177 -10.01 10.98 13.58
C ALA A 177 -11.20 11.88 13.96
N GLY A 178 -11.64 12.76 13.04
CA GLY A 178 -12.80 13.62 13.27
C GLY A 178 -14.13 12.86 13.49
N TRP A 179 -14.30 11.66 12.91
CA TRP A 179 -15.44 10.79 13.25
C TRP A 179 -15.24 10.11 14.60
N ARG A 180 -14.01 9.71 14.91
CA ARG A 180 -13.67 8.97 16.14
C ARG A 180 -13.86 9.79 17.40
N VAL A 181 -13.75 11.12 17.33
CA VAL A 181 -14.09 12.03 18.45
C VAL A 181 -15.53 11.81 18.94
N GLY A 182 -16.47 11.47 18.04
CA GLY A 182 -17.85 11.14 18.44
C GLY A 182 -17.99 9.81 19.20
N HIS A 183 -17.00 8.92 19.11
CA HIS A 183 -17.00 7.63 19.78
C HIS A 183 -16.32 7.68 21.15
N GLY A 184 -15.28 8.50 21.32
CA GLY A 184 -14.54 8.64 22.57
C GLY A 184 -13.23 9.40 22.37
N GLU A 185 -12.25 9.13 23.24
CA GLU A 185 -10.94 9.77 23.16
C GLU A 185 -10.17 9.35 21.90
N VAL A 186 -9.49 10.31 21.27
CA VAL A 186 -8.62 10.09 20.12
C VAL A 186 -7.23 10.57 20.47
N HIS A 187 -6.23 9.71 20.28
CA HIS A 187 -4.84 9.99 20.59
C HIS A 187 -3.95 9.61 19.42
N ARG A 188 -2.92 10.41 19.15
CA ARG A 188 -1.89 10.14 18.13
C ARG A 188 -0.52 10.03 18.78
N LEU A 189 0.13 8.89 18.58
CA LEU A 189 1.53 8.65 18.94
C LEU A 189 2.35 8.69 17.65
N ALA A 190 3.32 9.59 17.56
CA ALA A 190 4.21 9.71 16.42
C ALA A 190 5.67 9.56 16.88
N PRO A 191 6.15 8.32 17.11
CA PRO A 191 7.47 8.07 17.70
C PRO A 191 8.64 8.52 16.81
N PHE A 192 8.40 8.92 15.55
CA PHE A 192 9.42 9.44 14.65
C PHE A 192 9.44 10.98 14.57
N GLY A 193 8.63 11.66 15.38
CA GLY A 193 8.58 13.13 15.46
C GLY A 193 7.14 13.66 15.45
N GLY A 194 6.85 14.56 16.39
CA GLY A 194 5.50 15.09 16.61
C GLY A 194 4.63 14.22 17.54
N GLY A 195 3.40 14.67 17.80
CA GLY A 195 2.44 13.93 18.64
C GLY A 195 2.79 13.89 20.12
N ARG A 196 2.15 12.97 20.85
CA ARG A 196 2.34 12.81 22.30
C ARG A 196 3.51 11.85 22.60
N PRO A 197 4.47 12.22 23.46
CA PRO A 197 5.53 11.30 23.88
C PRO A 197 4.96 10.08 24.61
N TRP A 198 5.55 8.92 24.36
CA TRP A 198 5.11 7.65 24.93
C TRP A 198 6.28 6.70 25.14
N ASN A 199 6.40 6.14 26.34
CA ASN A 199 7.52 5.23 26.64
C ASN A 199 7.14 3.74 26.48
N PRO A 200 7.86 2.98 25.61
CA PRO A 200 7.69 1.54 25.44
C PRO A 200 7.85 0.70 26.72
N PHE A 201 8.63 1.16 27.70
CA PHE A 201 8.85 0.46 28.98
C PHE A 201 7.87 0.89 30.07
N ALA A 202 7.13 1.98 29.88
CA ALA A 202 6.30 2.53 30.96
C ALA A 202 5.15 1.62 31.39
N ILE A 203 4.72 0.66 30.56
CA ILE A 203 3.78 -0.38 31.00
C ILE A 203 4.32 -1.22 32.15
N ALA A 204 5.62 -1.46 32.18
CA ALA A 204 6.26 -2.28 33.19
C ALA A 204 6.63 -1.48 34.44
N TRP A 205 6.30 -0.19 34.54
CA TRP A 205 6.82 0.67 35.61
C TRP A 205 5.71 1.33 36.43
N THR A 206 5.92 1.45 37.74
CA THR A 206 5.17 2.33 38.65
C THR A 206 6.15 3.14 39.50
N PRO A 207 5.71 4.24 40.14
CA PRO A 207 6.56 5.00 41.05
C PRO A 207 7.20 4.16 42.17
N GLU A 208 6.60 3.02 42.53
CA GLU A 208 7.05 2.14 43.61
C GLU A 208 7.89 0.95 43.12
N ARG A 209 7.66 0.43 41.90
CA ARG A 209 8.36 -0.77 41.42
C ARG A 209 8.37 -0.93 39.90
N LEU A 210 9.37 -1.66 39.41
CA LEU A 210 9.35 -2.27 38.08
C LEU A 210 8.65 -3.64 38.13
N ARG A 211 7.67 -3.85 37.26
CA ARG A 211 6.88 -5.07 37.10
C ARG A 211 7.49 -5.95 36.02
N ARG A 212 8.06 -7.06 36.47
CA ARG A 212 8.79 -8.00 35.63
C ARG A 212 7.94 -8.71 34.55
N PRO A 213 6.70 -9.18 34.82
CA PRO A 213 5.91 -9.90 33.82
C PRO A 213 5.64 -9.09 32.54
N GLU A 214 5.32 -7.81 32.69
CA GLU A 214 5.06 -6.91 31.56
C GLU A 214 6.33 -6.65 30.74
N LEU A 215 7.50 -6.61 31.40
CA LEU A 215 8.78 -6.46 30.73
C LEU A 215 9.22 -7.76 30.02
N GLU A 216 8.91 -8.92 30.59
CA GLU A 216 9.11 -10.23 29.97
C GLU A 216 8.28 -10.39 28.69
N ALA A 217 7.02 -9.95 28.71
CA ALA A 217 6.17 -9.93 27.53
C ALA A 217 6.75 -9.03 26.42
N LEU A 218 7.29 -7.86 26.79
CA LEU A 218 7.95 -6.97 25.83
C LEU A 218 9.24 -7.59 25.27
N ALA A 219 10.05 -8.23 26.12
CA ALA A 219 11.27 -8.91 25.71
C ALA A 219 10.97 -10.08 24.76
N GLU A 220 9.85 -10.80 24.97
CA GLU A 220 9.41 -11.84 24.06
C GLU A 220 9.06 -11.31 22.66
N ALA A 221 8.39 -10.16 22.60
CA ALA A 221 8.03 -9.49 21.36
C ALA A 221 9.26 -8.93 20.60
N TRP A 222 10.20 -8.30 21.32
CA TRP A 222 11.41 -7.70 20.72
C TRP A 222 12.47 -8.73 20.32
N TYR A 223 12.52 -9.86 21.04
CA TYR A 223 13.48 -10.93 20.79
C TYR A 223 12.75 -12.26 20.58
N PRO A 224 12.04 -12.45 19.45
CA PRO A 224 11.26 -13.67 19.22
C PRO A 224 12.14 -14.90 18.97
N GLU A 225 11.74 -16.06 19.50
CA GLU A 225 12.31 -17.37 19.17
C GLU A 225 11.84 -17.78 17.76
N ARG A 226 12.78 -17.90 16.81
CA ARG A 226 12.46 -18.30 15.43
C ARG A 226 12.60 -19.80 15.20
N ARG A 227 13.54 -20.42 15.90
CA ARG A 227 13.84 -21.85 15.80
C ARG A 227 14.22 -22.39 17.17
N ILE A 228 13.93 -23.68 17.41
CA ILE A 228 14.20 -24.35 18.68
C ILE A 228 15.69 -24.28 19.05
N GLU A 229 16.59 -24.33 18.06
CA GLU A 229 18.04 -24.30 18.28
C GLU A 229 18.52 -22.94 18.83
N GLU A 230 17.75 -21.86 18.65
CA GLU A 230 18.08 -20.53 19.15
C GLU A 230 17.54 -20.27 20.57
N ARG A 231 16.70 -21.16 21.12
CA ARG A 231 16.00 -20.97 22.39
C ARG A 231 16.92 -20.56 23.54
N ALA A 232 18.04 -21.27 23.71
CA ALA A 232 18.99 -21.00 24.79
C ALA A 232 19.60 -19.58 24.66
N ARG A 233 19.99 -19.18 23.44
CA ARG A 233 20.54 -17.84 23.17
C ARG A 233 19.50 -16.75 23.34
N VAL A 234 18.29 -16.95 22.83
CA VAL A 234 17.19 -16.00 22.98
C VAL A 234 16.84 -15.81 24.46
N SER A 235 16.83 -16.88 25.25
CA SER A 235 16.66 -16.82 26.70
C SER A 235 17.75 -15.96 27.38
N GLN A 236 19.02 -16.12 26.99
CA GLN A 236 20.12 -15.30 27.49
C GLN A 236 19.95 -13.81 27.12
N VAL A 237 19.59 -13.50 25.86
CA VAL A 237 19.35 -12.12 25.42
C VAL A 237 18.22 -11.46 26.20
N ARG A 238 17.10 -12.18 26.37
CA ARG A 238 15.95 -11.69 27.16
C ARG A 238 16.35 -11.48 28.63
N GLY A 239 17.08 -12.41 29.23
CA GLY A 239 17.53 -12.28 30.61
C GLY A 239 18.49 -11.10 30.83
N LEU A 240 19.45 -10.89 29.92
CA LEU A 240 20.33 -9.72 29.97
C LEU A 240 19.53 -8.42 29.79
N PHE A 241 18.62 -8.36 28.81
CA PHE A 241 17.73 -7.23 28.61
C PHE A 241 17.00 -6.83 29.91
N LEU A 242 16.35 -7.79 30.57
CA LEU A 242 15.65 -7.57 31.85
C LEU A 242 16.61 -7.03 32.92
N GLY A 243 17.80 -7.64 33.05
CA GLY A 243 18.81 -7.22 34.02
C GLY A 243 19.28 -5.77 33.81
N LEU A 244 19.39 -5.32 32.56
CA LEU A 244 19.77 -3.94 32.26
C LEU A 244 18.68 -2.93 32.57
N VAL A 245 17.43 -3.23 32.24
CA VAL A 245 16.30 -2.36 32.62
C VAL A 245 16.18 -2.26 34.14
N GLU A 246 16.35 -3.37 34.86
CA GLU A 246 16.39 -3.37 36.33
C GLU A 246 17.56 -2.55 36.88
N ALA A 247 18.73 -2.59 36.25
CA ALA A 247 19.87 -1.78 36.66
C ALA A 247 19.63 -0.28 36.46
N VAL A 248 19.04 0.10 35.32
CA VAL A 248 18.66 1.49 35.04
C VAL A 248 17.60 1.97 36.05
N ASP A 249 16.55 1.19 36.30
CA ASP A 249 15.51 1.52 37.29
C ASP A 249 16.11 1.68 38.71
N ALA A 250 17.03 0.79 39.11
CA ALA A 250 17.68 0.87 40.42
C ALA A 250 18.50 2.15 40.58
N VAL A 251 19.22 2.60 39.55
CA VAL A 251 20.00 3.84 39.57
C VAL A 251 19.09 5.07 39.65
N LEU A 252 18.02 5.11 38.84
CA LEU A 252 17.04 6.19 38.88
C LEU A 252 16.39 6.33 40.27
N ARG A 253 15.98 5.19 40.86
CA ARG A 253 15.37 5.16 42.20
C ARG A 253 16.34 5.56 43.30
N ALA A 254 17.60 5.12 43.23
CA ALA A 254 18.63 5.50 44.20
C ALA A 254 18.92 7.01 44.17
N ALA A 255 18.75 7.66 43.02
CA ALA A 255 18.84 9.10 42.87
C ALA A 255 17.54 9.86 43.19
N HIS A 256 16.49 9.16 43.64
CA HIS A 256 15.15 9.71 43.88
C HIS A 256 14.51 10.36 42.63
N GLU A 257 14.89 9.91 41.43
CA GLU A 257 14.29 10.34 40.17
C GLU A 257 13.06 9.45 39.86
N SER A 258 11.85 10.01 39.98
CA SER A 258 10.59 9.27 39.75
C SER A 258 10.22 9.26 38.25
N VAL A 259 11.06 8.64 37.44
CA VAL A 259 10.86 8.51 35.98
C VAL A 259 11.05 7.05 35.55
N PRO A 260 10.25 6.55 34.57
CA PRO A 260 10.45 5.21 34.04
C PRO A 260 11.74 5.13 33.20
N PRO A 261 12.48 4.00 33.24
CA PRO A 261 13.53 3.72 32.26
C PRO A 261 13.01 3.86 30.83
N ALA A 262 13.80 4.38 29.91
CA ALA A 262 13.46 4.49 28.49
C ALA A 262 14.35 3.59 27.62
N PRO A 263 13.88 3.11 26.45
CA PRO A 263 14.69 2.28 25.56
C PRO A 263 16.00 2.91 25.11
N GLY A 264 16.02 4.22 24.87
CA GLY A 264 17.25 4.93 24.52
C GLY A 264 18.24 5.06 25.67
N ASP A 265 17.85 4.78 26.93
CA ASP A 265 18.82 4.66 28.04
C ASP A 265 19.65 3.38 27.87
N LEU A 266 19.00 2.28 27.48
CA LEU A 266 19.69 1.02 27.17
C LEU A 266 20.57 1.17 25.95
N TRP A 267 20.11 1.85 24.89
CA TRP A 267 20.94 2.11 23.71
C TRP A 267 22.24 2.82 24.10
N ARG A 268 22.17 3.92 24.86
CA ARG A 268 23.36 4.67 25.30
C ARG A 268 24.32 3.85 26.16
N LEU A 269 23.80 2.95 26.99
CA LEU A 269 24.64 2.05 27.79
C LEU A 269 25.37 1.01 26.93
N LEU A 270 24.74 0.57 25.84
CA LEU A 270 25.28 -0.46 24.96
C LEU A 270 26.13 0.10 23.84
N GLU A 271 25.90 1.33 23.37
CA GLU A 271 26.55 1.95 22.21
C GLU A 271 28.09 1.93 22.26
N PRO A 272 28.78 2.16 23.41
CA PRO A 272 30.24 2.15 23.45
C PRO A 272 30.90 0.76 23.44
N LEU A 273 30.11 -0.33 23.49
CA LEU A 273 30.61 -1.69 23.74
C LEU A 273 30.91 -2.48 22.46
N ASP A 274 32.14 -2.38 21.96
CA ASP A 274 32.52 -2.97 20.66
C ASP A 274 33.47 -4.17 20.75
N ASP A 275 34.07 -4.42 21.91
CA ASP A 275 34.94 -5.57 22.18
C ASP A 275 34.52 -6.32 23.47
N ALA A 276 34.89 -7.60 23.55
CA ALA A 276 34.47 -8.48 24.65
C ALA A 276 35.02 -8.05 26.02
N GLU A 277 36.22 -7.47 26.07
CA GLU A 277 36.83 -7.00 27.31
C GLU A 277 36.08 -5.79 27.87
N SER A 278 35.71 -4.84 27.01
CA SER A 278 34.88 -3.69 27.35
C SER A 278 33.49 -4.11 27.82
N VAL A 279 32.86 -5.09 27.18
CA VAL A 279 31.57 -5.64 27.64
C VAL A 279 31.71 -6.28 29.02
N ARG A 280 32.74 -7.09 29.25
CA ARG A 280 32.98 -7.79 30.52
C ARG A 280 33.22 -6.80 31.66
N ARG A 281 34.09 -5.81 31.44
CA ARG A 281 34.34 -4.72 32.40
C ARG A 281 33.06 -3.96 32.71
N TRP A 282 32.26 -3.64 31.70
CA TRP A 282 30.99 -2.96 31.88
C TRP A 282 29.99 -3.79 32.70
N LEU A 283 29.86 -5.10 32.46
CA LEU A 283 29.00 -5.98 33.25
C LEU A 283 29.45 -6.07 34.71
N HIS A 284 30.75 -6.16 34.98
CA HIS A 284 31.29 -6.10 36.34
C HIS A 284 31.04 -4.75 37.02
N ALA A 285 31.25 -3.65 36.30
CA ALA A 285 31.00 -2.30 36.81
C ALA A 285 29.52 -2.08 37.15
N LEU A 286 28.60 -2.56 36.31
CA LEU A 286 27.18 -2.57 36.61
C LEU A 286 26.89 -3.44 37.84
N ALA A 287 27.40 -4.66 37.91
CA ALA A 287 27.17 -5.56 39.06
C ALA A 287 27.70 -4.99 40.39
N ALA A 288 28.70 -4.10 40.34
CA ALA A 288 29.26 -3.43 41.52
C ALA A 288 28.34 -2.32 42.09
N LEU A 289 27.30 -1.89 41.36
CA LEU A 289 26.42 -0.82 41.84
C LEU A 289 25.74 -1.21 43.16
N PRO A 290 25.79 -0.33 44.20
CA PRO A 290 25.23 -0.65 45.51
C PRO A 290 23.69 -0.78 45.48
N ALA A 291 23.02 -0.07 44.57
CA ALA A 291 21.56 -0.05 44.44
C ALA A 291 20.96 -1.35 43.86
N LEU A 292 21.77 -2.22 43.25
CA LEU A 292 21.30 -3.46 42.62
C LEU A 292 20.97 -4.55 43.64
N ARG A 293 19.91 -5.31 43.36
CA ARG A 293 19.55 -6.50 44.14
C ARG A 293 20.60 -7.62 43.95
N PRO A 294 20.87 -8.45 44.97
CA PRO A 294 21.82 -9.56 44.86
C PRO A 294 21.56 -10.48 43.66
N ALA A 295 20.28 -10.79 43.38
CA ALA A 295 19.90 -11.65 42.25
C ALA A 295 20.28 -11.03 40.89
N THR A 296 20.06 -9.72 40.71
CA THR A 296 20.43 -9.00 39.48
C THR A 296 21.95 -8.92 39.33
N LYS A 297 22.69 -8.72 40.43
CA LYS A 297 24.17 -8.76 40.43
C LYS A 297 24.70 -10.12 39.97
N SER A 298 24.21 -11.21 40.58
CA SER A 298 24.60 -12.57 40.18
C SER A 298 24.29 -12.85 38.71
N ALA A 299 23.13 -12.39 38.21
CA ALA A 299 22.77 -12.58 36.81
C ALA A 299 23.73 -11.85 35.84
N LEU A 300 24.09 -10.59 36.13
CA LEU A 300 25.05 -9.83 35.32
C LEU A 300 26.43 -10.49 35.29
N LEU A 301 26.90 -11.02 36.43
CA LEU A 301 28.18 -11.73 36.51
C LEU A 301 28.17 -13.04 35.71
N VAL A 302 27.05 -13.78 35.70
CA VAL A 302 26.92 -15.00 34.87
C VAL A 302 27.06 -14.67 33.38
N TYR A 303 26.54 -13.53 32.91
CA TYR A 303 26.74 -13.11 31.53
C TYR A 303 28.16 -12.63 31.26
N ALA A 304 28.84 -12.05 32.27
CA ALA A 304 30.22 -11.65 32.15
C ALA A 304 31.13 -12.85 31.89
N ASP A 305 30.83 -14.04 32.44
CA ASP A 305 31.63 -15.26 32.31
C ASP A 305 31.49 -16.01 30.98
N ILE A 306 30.67 -15.53 30.04
CA ILE A 306 30.53 -16.13 28.70
C ILE A 306 31.84 -15.95 27.89
N ASP A 307 32.10 -16.85 26.94
CA ASP A 307 33.19 -16.71 25.98
C ASP A 307 33.04 -15.45 25.11
N ASP A 308 34.15 -14.92 24.61
CA ASP A 308 34.18 -13.61 23.93
C ASP A 308 33.26 -13.56 22.69
N GLU A 309 33.23 -14.64 21.90
CA GLU A 309 32.41 -14.73 20.70
C GLU A 309 30.90 -14.82 21.06
N GLY A 310 30.57 -15.56 22.12
CA GLY A 310 29.24 -15.61 22.72
C GLY A 310 28.79 -14.24 23.23
N LEU A 311 29.66 -13.51 23.92
CA LEU A 311 29.38 -12.21 24.52
C LEU A 311 29.11 -11.14 23.47
N LEU A 312 29.93 -11.06 22.41
CA LEU A 312 29.72 -10.13 21.30
C LEU A 312 28.42 -10.43 20.54
N ARG A 313 28.11 -11.71 20.29
CA ARG A 313 26.84 -12.10 19.65
C ARG A 313 25.63 -11.75 20.52
N LEU A 314 25.74 -11.91 21.83
CA LEU A 314 24.70 -11.56 22.79
C LEU A 314 24.39 -10.06 22.72
N VAL A 315 25.42 -9.21 22.80
CA VAL A 315 25.28 -7.74 22.71
C VAL A 315 24.78 -7.29 21.34
N ALA A 316 25.30 -7.84 20.25
CA ALA A 316 24.83 -7.51 18.90
C ALA A 316 23.34 -7.83 18.72
N ARG A 317 22.89 -8.99 19.23
CA ARG A 317 21.49 -9.37 19.20
C ARG A 317 20.63 -8.46 20.07
N LEU A 318 21.11 -8.08 21.24
CA LEU A 318 20.46 -7.15 22.16
C LEU A 318 20.27 -5.75 21.55
N ARG A 319 21.28 -5.22 20.86
CA ARG A 319 21.29 -3.92 20.16
C ARG A 319 20.25 -3.84 19.02
N THR A 320 19.90 -4.97 18.40
CA THR A 320 19.10 -4.98 17.15
C THR A 320 17.75 -4.22 17.23
N PRO A 321 16.82 -4.55 18.16
CA PRO A 321 15.57 -3.78 18.29
C PRO A 321 15.77 -2.40 18.95
N LEU A 322 16.90 -2.18 19.62
CA LEU A 322 17.21 -0.92 20.28
C LEU A 322 17.77 0.15 19.32
N ALA A 323 18.27 -0.27 18.15
CA ALA A 323 18.92 0.62 17.18
C ALA A 323 18.03 1.78 16.72
N VAL A 324 16.70 1.62 16.71
CA VAL A 324 15.78 2.71 16.33
C VAL A 324 15.84 3.90 17.29
N PHE A 325 16.19 3.65 18.56
CA PHE A 325 16.29 4.67 19.60
C PHE A 325 17.64 5.40 19.61
N ALA A 326 18.56 5.06 18.68
CA ALA A 326 19.77 5.85 18.44
C ALA A 326 19.44 7.25 17.90
N SER A 327 18.30 7.38 17.21
CA SER A 327 17.81 8.68 16.74
C SER A 327 17.34 9.53 17.92
N ALA A 328 17.93 10.72 18.06
CA ALA A 328 17.55 11.68 19.11
C ALA A 328 16.04 12.03 19.08
N THR A 329 15.45 12.13 17.89
CA THR A 329 14.01 12.37 17.71
C THR A 329 13.17 11.22 18.28
N VAL A 330 13.55 9.97 17.97
CA VAL A 330 12.82 8.79 18.45
C VAL A 330 13.01 8.63 19.95
N ASP A 331 14.23 8.80 20.46
CA ASP A 331 14.49 8.73 21.90
C ASP A 331 13.66 9.78 22.66
N ALA A 332 13.64 11.04 22.21
CA ALA A 332 12.83 12.08 22.84
C ALA A 332 11.33 11.75 22.77
N ALA A 333 10.81 11.36 21.60
CA ALA A 333 9.41 10.99 21.43
C ALA A 333 9.03 9.73 22.24
N THR A 334 10.00 8.89 22.58
CA THR A 334 9.79 7.66 23.35
C THR A 334 10.18 7.79 24.83
N ARG A 335 10.42 9.01 25.28
CA ARG A 335 10.73 9.37 26.67
C ARG A 335 9.57 10.13 27.28
N GLY A 336 8.42 9.47 27.32
CA GLY A 336 7.17 9.97 27.89
C GLY A 336 6.66 9.15 29.08
N PRO A 337 5.53 9.54 29.68
CA PRO A 337 4.84 8.70 30.66
C PRO A 337 4.19 7.47 30.00
N ALA A 338 3.64 6.56 30.82
CA ALA A 338 2.76 5.51 30.34
C ALA A 338 1.54 6.13 29.64
N PHE A 339 1.18 5.58 28.49
CA PHE A 339 -0.05 6.00 27.81
C PHE A 339 -1.23 5.20 28.37
N VAL A 340 -2.10 5.87 29.11
CA VAL A 340 -3.33 5.30 29.65
C VAL A 340 -4.49 6.25 29.26
N PRO A 341 -5.38 5.84 28.34
CA PRO A 341 -6.61 6.59 28.07
C PRO A 341 -7.49 6.64 29.33
N ALA A 342 -8.29 7.70 29.52
CA ALA A 342 -9.18 7.74 30.68
C ALA A 342 -10.37 6.77 30.51
N ALA A 343 -10.83 6.57 29.26
CA ALA A 343 -11.83 5.58 28.87
C ALA A 343 -11.29 4.61 27.79
N PRO A 344 -10.46 3.61 28.14
CA PRO A 344 -9.82 2.71 27.18
C PRO A 344 -10.81 1.96 26.29
N GLU A 345 -11.99 1.63 26.79
CA GLU A 345 -13.05 0.93 26.07
C GLU A 345 -13.68 1.76 24.92
N ARG A 346 -13.43 3.07 24.89
CA ARG A 346 -13.90 4.01 23.85
C ARG A 346 -12.76 4.75 23.14
N ALA A 347 -11.51 4.45 23.50
CA ALA A 347 -10.35 5.15 22.97
C ALA A 347 -9.94 4.64 21.58
N THR A 348 -9.47 5.57 20.74
CA THR A 348 -8.83 5.27 19.46
C THR A 348 -7.40 5.82 19.48
N LEU A 349 -6.43 4.93 19.38
CA LEU A 349 -5.01 5.24 19.33
C LEU A 349 -4.51 5.11 17.90
N TYR A 350 -3.92 6.17 17.34
CA TYR A 350 -3.22 6.12 16.06
C TYR A 350 -1.72 6.08 16.34
N LEU A 351 -1.06 5.02 15.88
CA LEU A 351 0.38 4.94 15.85
C LEU A 351 0.85 5.35 14.46
N ASP A 352 1.37 6.56 14.36
CA ASP A 352 1.86 7.14 13.11
C ASP A 352 3.27 6.63 12.80
N VAL A 353 3.39 5.92 11.69
CA VAL A 353 4.63 5.32 11.21
C VAL A 353 4.90 5.85 9.80
N PRO A 354 5.95 6.67 9.60
CA PRO A 354 6.36 7.06 8.27
C PRO A 354 6.71 5.82 7.44
N TYR A 355 6.21 5.74 6.21
CA TYR A 355 6.43 4.60 5.33
C TYR A 355 7.92 4.31 5.11
N GLY A 356 8.74 5.34 4.97
CA GLY A 356 10.21 5.21 4.84
C GLY A 356 10.91 4.66 6.08
N ARG A 357 10.25 4.63 7.24
CA ARG A 357 10.80 4.16 8.53
C ARG A 357 10.15 2.86 9.03
N ARG A 358 9.26 2.25 8.26
CA ARG A 358 8.50 1.04 8.64
C ARG A 358 9.36 -0.13 9.10
N ASP A 359 10.54 -0.31 8.52
CA ASP A 359 11.49 -1.37 8.90
C ASP A 359 12.03 -1.17 10.30
N ALA A 360 12.38 0.08 10.64
CA ALA A 360 12.85 0.46 11.96
C ALA A 360 11.71 0.55 13.00
N ALA A 361 10.45 0.64 12.57
CA ALA A 361 9.29 0.84 13.43
C ALA A 361 8.80 -0.45 14.12
N VAL A 362 9.27 -1.63 13.72
CA VAL A 362 8.77 -2.92 14.26
C VAL A 362 8.84 -2.97 15.80
N PRO A 363 9.94 -2.61 16.49
CA PRO A 363 9.98 -2.64 17.96
C PRO A 363 8.96 -1.68 18.60
N LEU A 364 8.71 -0.53 17.97
CA LEU A 364 7.73 0.46 18.44
C LEU A 364 6.30 -0.06 18.26
N ILE A 365 6.00 -0.69 17.11
CA ILE A 365 4.70 -1.32 16.83
C ILE A 365 4.44 -2.44 17.84
N GLU A 366 5.40 -3.35 18.02
CA GLU A 366 5.28 -4.48 18.95
C GLU A 366 5.09 -4.01 20.40
N ALA A 367 5.83 -2.99 20.82
CA ALA A 367 5.64 -2.37 22.13
C ALA A 367 4.25 -1.75 22.27
N CYS A 368 3.79 -0.98 21.27
CA CYS A 368 2.50 -0.30 21.31
C CYS A 368 1.34 -1.30 21.34
N VAL A 369 1.40 -2.36 20.53
CA VAL A 369 0.40 -3.43 20.50
C VAL A 369 0.36 -4.18 21.82
N THR A 370 1.53 -4.52 22.39
CA THR A 370 1.62 -5.18 23.71
C THR A 370 1.01 -4.31 24.81
N GLN A 371 1.33 -3.02 24.83
CA GLN A 371 0.75 -2.09 25.81
C GLN A 371 -0.75 -1.93 25.64
N TRP A 372 -1.20 -1.79 24.39
CA TRP A 372 -2.61 -1.68 24.06
C TRP A 372 -3.41 -2.90 24.50
N ARG A 373 -2.89 -4.10 24.23
CA ARG A 373 -3.50 -5.37 24.64
C ARG A 373 -3.65 -5.47 26.15
N ALA A 374 -2.63 -5.09 26.90
CA ALA A 374 -2.68 -5.10 28.36
C ALA A 374 -3.73 -4.11 28.90
N GLY A 375 -3.74 -2.87 28.39
CA GLY A 375 -4.68 -1.84 28.82
C GLY A 375 -6.14 -2.08 28.43
N ALA A 376 -6.38 -2.78 27.32
CA ALA A 376 -7.72 -3.06 26.80
C ALA A 376 -8.18 -4.52 26.97
N SER A 377 -7.48 -5.31 27.79
CA SER A 377 -7.67 -6.76 27.98
C SER A 377 -9.12 -7.19 28.29
N HIS A 378 -9.92 -6.33 28.92
CA HIS A 378 -11.33 -6.60 29.25
C HIS A 378 -12.34 -6.26 28.13
N HIS A 379 -11.90 -5.70 27.00
CA HIS A 379 -12.79 -5.06 26.01
C HIS A 379 -12.55 -5.48 24.55
N ALA A 380 -11.95 -6.67 24.32
CA ALA A 380 -11.66 -7.22 22.99
C ALA A 380 -10.84 -6.23 22.11
N PRO A 381 -9.56 -6.01 22.43
CA PRO A 381 -8.71 -5.05 21.74
C PRO A 381 -8.69 -5.32 20.24
N THR A 382 -8.91 -4.26 19.45
CA THR A 382 -8.86 -4.35 17.99
C THR A 382 -7.69 -3.56 17.44
N VAL A 383 -6.89 -4.20 16.58
CA VAL A 383 -5.82 -3.56 15.81
C VAL A 383 -6.26 -3.43 14.36
N VAL A 384 -6.04 -2.25 13.78
CA VAL A 384 -6.35 -1.95 12.38
C VAL A 384 -5.05 -1.60 11.65
N ILE A 385 -4.81 -2.22 10.51
CA ILE A 385 -3.57 -2.07 9.73
C ILE A 385 -3.91 -1.85 8.26
N HIS A 386 -3.59 -0.67 7.73
CA HIS A 386 -3.67 -0.42 6.31
C HIS A 386 -2.36 -0.79 5.61
N GLY A 387 -2.42 -1.71 4.66
CA GLY A 387 -1.24 -2.15 3.90
C GLY A 387 -0.33 -3.05 4.72
N LEU A 388 -0.88 -4.13 5.28
CA LEU A 388 -0.11 -5.10 6.08
C LEU A 388 1.06 -5.72 5.30
N ASP A 389 0.92 -5.85 3.98
CA ASP A 389 1.96 -6.31 3.06
C ASP A 389 3.06 -5.27 2.79
N LEU A 390 2.90 -4.03 3.26
CA LEU A 390 3.93 -3.00 3.23
C LEU A 390 4.84 -3.06 4.45
N LEU A 391 4.34 -3.57 5.58
CA LEU A 391 5.08 -3.69 6.82
C LEU A 391 5.97 -4.94 6.81
N PRO A 392 7.12 -4.91 7.49
CA PRO A 392 7.84 -6.13 7.82
C PRO A 392 6.96 -7.08 8.63
N ARG A 393 7.38 -8.34 8.68
CA ARG A 393 6.73 -9.34 9.53
C ARG A 393 6.59 -8.86 10.98
N LEU A 394 5.34 -8.79 11.44
CA LEU A 394 4.96 -8.39 12.80
C LEU A 394 4.69 -9.63 13.70
N PRO A 395 5.55 -9.94 14.68
CA PRO A 395 5.35 -11.03 15.63
C PRO A 395 3.99 -11.02 16.35
N CYS A 396 3.49 -9.85 16.77
CA CYS A 396 2.22 -9.73 17.51
C CYS A 396 1.01 -10.31 16.77
N LEU A 397 1.05 -10.42 15.43
CA LEU A 397 -0.03 -11.01 14.64
C LEU A 397 -0.04 -12.53 14.67
N LEU A 398 1.07 -13.18 15.03
CA LEU A 398 1.26 -14.63 14.97
C LEU A 398 0.94 -15.36 16.29
N GLU A 399 0.76 -14.63 17.38
CA GLU A 399 0.40 -15.21 18.67
C GLU A 399 -1.02 -15.81 18.64
N HIS A 400 -1.16 -17.09 18.96
CA HIS A 400 -2.45 -17.79 18.91
C HIS A 400 -3.38 -17.46 20.10
N ALA A 401 -3.00 -16.53 20.97
CA ALA A 401 -3.79 -16.15 22.14
C ALA A 401 -5.02 -15.29 21.76
N ASP A 402 -6.19 -15.80 22.11
CA ASP A 402 -7.52 -15.52 21.55
C ASP A 402 -8.20 -14.19 21.99
N THR A 403 -7.48 -13.07 22.09
CA THR A 403 -8.08 -11.78 22.51
C THR A 403 -7.87 -10.60 21.59
N LEU A 404 -6.91 -10.66 20.65
CA LEU A 404 -6.62 -9.56 19.73
C LEU A 404 -7.36 -9.73 18.40
N ARG A 405 -8.38 -8.89 18.18
CA ARG A 405 -9.06 -8.78 16.89
C ARG A 405 -8.21 -7.96 15.92
N CYS A 406 -8.09 -8.39 14.67
CA CYS A 406 -7.31 -7.69 13.65
C CYS A 406 -8.14 -7.36 12.41
N LEU A 407 -8.07 -6.12 11.95
CA LEU A 407 -8.59 -5.68 10.66
C LEU A 407 -7.42 -5.19 9.80
N ALA A 408 -7.05 -5.97 8.80
CA ALA A 408 -5.93 -5.64 7.95
C ALA A 408 -6.36 -5.48 6.49
N SER A 409 -5.61 -4.69 5.72
CA SER A 409 -5.71 -4.71 4.27
C SER A 409 -4.39 -5.02 3.60
N ALA A 410 -4.43 -5.67 2.43
CA ALA A 410 -3.25 -5.94 1.61
C ALA A 410 -3.54 -5.82 0.12
N ARG A 411 -2.49 -5.72 -0.71
CA ARG A 411 -2.65 -5.76 -2.18
C ARG A 411 -2.78 -7.18 -2.73
N SER A 412 -2.23 -8.15 -1.99
CA SER A 412 -2.08 -9.53 -2.43
C SER A 412 -2.08 -10.49 -1.24
N VAL A 413 -2.99 -11.47 -1.29
CA VAL A 413 -3.05 -12.58 -0.33
C VAL A 413 -1.77 -13.42 -0.44
N THR A 414 -1.31 -13.68 -1.67
CA THR A 414 -0.17 -14.55 -1.96
C THR A 414 1.14 -13.95 -1.49
N ALA A 415 1.35 -12.64 -1.70
CA ALA A 415 2.55 -11.96 -1.18
C ALA A 415 2.59 -11.99 0.34
N LEU A 416 1.44 -11.76 0.99
CA LEU A 416 1.32 -11.73 2.43
C LEU A 416 1.62 -13.10 3.08
N PHE A 417 1.08 -14.19 2.52
CA PHE A 417 1.38 -15.54 3.03
C PHE A 417 2.80 -16.00 2.76
N ARG A 418 3.47 -15.46 1.74
CA ARG A 418 4.90 -15.74 1.54
C ARG A 418 5.75 -15.21 2.70
N GLU A 419 5.39 -14.05 3.24
CA GLU A 419 6.13 -13.40 4.33
C GLU A 419 5.82 -14.02 5.70
N TYR A 420 4.55 -14.30 5.99
CA TYR A 420 4.12 -14.77 7.31
C TYR A 420 3.93 -16.28 7.44
N GLY A 421 3.78 -17.00 6.32
CA GLY A 421 3.42 -18.42 6.30
C GLY A 421 2.00 -18.72 6.82
N ASP A 422 1.73 -19.99 7.07
CA ASP A 422 0.41 -20.51 7.48
C ASP A 422 -0.11 -19.91 8.80
N ALA A 423 0.78 -19.50 9.69
CA ALA A 423 0.43 -19.03 11.02
C ALA A 423 -0.44 -17.76 10.99
N LEU A 424 -0.31 -16.93 9.94
CA LEU A 424 -1.15 -15.74 9.78
C LEU A 424 -2.59 -16.07 9.40
N ALA A 425 -2.84 -17.20 8.73
CA ALA A 425 -4.18 -17.53 8.28
C ALA A 425 -5.14 -17.65 9.48
N GLY A 426 -4.70 -18.30 10.55
CA GLY A 426 -5.48 -18.45 11.78
C GLY A 426 -5.89 -17.12 12.45
N ARG A 427 -5.19 -16.01 12.16
CA ARG A 427 -5.55 -14.69 12.67
C ARG A 427 -6.85 -14.17 12.07
N PHE A 428 -7.13 -14.47 10.80
CA PHE A 428 -8.22 -13.87 10.03
C PHE A 428 -9.30 -14.90 9.72
N GLY A 429 -10.43 -14.83 10.43
CA GLY A 429 -11.57 -15.70 10.15
C GLY A 429 -12.38 -15.30 8.91
N VAL A 430 -12.23 -14.06 8.42
CA VAL A 430 -12.91 -13.56 7.23
C VAL A 430 -11.92 -12.89 6.27
N LEU A 431 -11.99 -13.29 5.00
CA LEU A 431 -11.25 -12.72 3.88
C LEU A 431 -12.22 -12.09 2.88
N ALA A 432 -12.02 -10.80 2.61
CA ALA A 432 -12.72 -10.05 1.57
C ALA A 432 -11.78 -9.83 0.39
N SER A 433 -12.06 -10.44 -0.76
CA SER A 433 -11.22 -10.32 -1.97
C SER A 433 -11.97 -9.56 -3.06
N HIS A 434 -11.44 -8.43 -3.51
CA HIS A 434 -12.04 -7.59 -4.54
C HIS A 434 -11.74 -8.12 -5.95
N ALA A 435 -12.52 -7.66 -6.92
CA ALA A 435 -12.31 -8.00 -8.34
C ALA A 435 -10.85 -7.77 -8.79
N PRO A 436 -10.20 -8.75 -9.42
CA PRO A 436 -8.85 -8.60 -9.98
C PRO A 436 -8.90 -7.70 -11.23
N VAL A 437 -7.75 -7.06 -11.54
CA VAL A 437 -7.62 -6.17 -12.71
C VAL A 437 -7.30 -6.96 -13.98
N ASP A 438 -6.57 -8.06 -13.85
CA ASP A 438 -6.10 -8.89 -14.95
C ASP A 438 -6.09 -10.39 -14.56
N ARG A 439 -5.94 -11.25 -15.57
CA ARG A 439 -5.92 -12.71 -15.43
C ARG A 439 -4.74 -13.22 -14.60
N LEU A 440 -3.55 -12.66 -14.81
CA LEU A 440 -2.34 -13.09 -14.10
C LEU A 440 -2.49 -12.88 -12.58
N ARG A 441 -3.09 -11.75 -12.19
CA ARG A 441 -3.39 -11.44 -10.80
C ARG A 441 -4.53 -12.31 -10.28
N ALA A 442 -5.57 -12.57 -11.08
CA ALA A 442 -6.63 -13.50 -10.71
C ALA A 442 -6.07 -14.90 -10.37
N GLU A 443 -5.16 -15.42 -11.17
CA GLU A 443 -4.50 -16.72 -10.95
C GLU A 443 -3.64 -16.71 -9.67
N ARG A 444 -2.81 -15.68 -9.49
CA ARG A 444 -1.98 -15.52 -8.30
C ARG A 444 -2.81 -15.43 -7.03
N GLU A 445 -3.86 -14.61 -7.03
CA GLU A 445 -4.72 -14.43 -5.84
C GLU A 445 -5.57 -15.68 -5.56
N ALA A 446 -6.05 -16.39 -6.60
CA ALA A 446 -6.74 -17.66 -6.41
C ALA A 446 -5.87 -18.69 -5.69
N GLN A 447 -4.57 -18.75 -6.03
CA GLN A 447 -3.61 -19.61 -5.32
C GLN A 447 -3.42 -19.20 -3.85
N GLY A 448 -3.32 -17.91 -3.56
CA GLY A 448 -3.22 -17.39 -2.18
C GLY A 448 -4.48 -17.64 -1.36
N ILE A 449 -5.65 -17.44 -1.96
CA ILE A 449 -6.95 -17.75 -1.34
C ILE A 449 -7.05 -19.25 -1.04
N LYS A 450 -6.66 -20.11 -1.97
CA LYS A 450 -6.64 -21.56 -1.73
C LYS A 450 -5.76 -21.90 -0.52
N HIS A 451 -4.56 -21.33 -0.46
CA HIS A 451 -3.66 -21.53 0.67
C HIS A 451 -4.28 -21.10 2.02
N PHE A 452 -4.95 -19.94 2.05
CA PHE A 452 -5.71 -19.46 3.21
C PHE A 452 -6.81 -20.43 3.65
N LEU A 453 -7.60 -20.96 2.69
CA LEU A 453 -8.68 -21.90 2.98
C LEU A 453 -8.12 -23.23 3.49
N ASP A 454 -7.03 -23.74 2.88
CA ASP A 454 -6.37 -24.98 3.28
C ASP A 454 -5.73 -24.88 4.67
N ALA A 455 -5.15 -23.74 5.03
CA ALA A 455 -4.65 -23.50 6.39
C ALA A 455 -5.77 -23.60 7.44
N HIS A 456 -6.92 -23.01 7.17
CA HIS A 456 -8.09 -23.11 8.04
C HIS A 456 -8.70 -24.52 8.12
N ARG A 457 -8.75 -25.24 7.00
CA ARG A 457 -9.22 -26.65 6.97
C ARG A 457 -8.30 -27.54 7.80
N ARG A 458 -6.99 -27.33 7.75
CA ARG A 458 -6.01 -28.03 8.59
C ARG A 458 -6.21 -27.77 10.09
N GLN A 459 -6.72 -26.59 10.45
CA GLN A 459 -7.12 -26.24 11.83
C GLN A 459 -8.52 -26.79 12.21
N GLY A 460 -9.14 -27.63 11.38
CA GLY A 460 -10.46 -28.22 11.62
C GLY A 460 -11.64 -27.26 11.41
N ARG A 461 -11.41 -26.06 10.87
CA ARG A 461 -12.48 -25.08 10.62
C ARG A 461 -13.21 -25.39 9.31
N ARG A 462 -14.54 -25.23 9.31
CA ARG A 462 -15.36 -25.38 8.10
C ARG A 462 -15.20 -24.14 7.21
N MET A 463 -14.63 -24.34 6.03
CA MET A 463 -14.36 -23.31 5.02
C MET A 463 -15.08 -23.59 3.70
N PRO A 464 -15.39 -22.53 2.91
CA PRO A 464 -15.99 -22.68 1.59
C PRO A 464 -15.08 -23.42 0.60
N CYS A 465 -15.64 -23.90 -0.51
CA CYS A 465 -14.88 -24.49 -1.62
C CYS A 465 -13.91 -23.47 -2.24
N ASP A 466 -12.83 -23.97 -2.83
CA ASP A 466 -11.83 -23.13 -3.49
C ASP A 466 -12.46 -22.43 -4.71
N PRO A 467 -12.40 -21.09 -4.78
CA PRO A 467 -12.86 -20.40 -5.97
C PRO A 467 -11.94 -20.69 -7.16
N SER A 468 -12.51 -20.90 -8.35
CA SER A 468 -11.70 -21.02 -9.58
C SER A 468 -11.22 -19.65 -10.07
N THR A 469 -10.16 -19.63 -10.87
CA THR A 469 -9.69 -18.41 -11.55
C THR A 469 -10.80 -17.78 -12.41
N GLU A 470 -11.58 -18.62 -13.10
CA GLU A 470 -12.69 -18.15 -13.95
C GLU A 470 -13.81 -17.51 -13.11
N ASP A 471 -14.08 -18.03 -11.90
CA ASP A 471 -15.00 -17.39 -10.97
C ASP A 471 -14.46 -16.01 -10.54
N ALA A 472 -13.14 -15.87 -10.36
CA ALA A 472 -12.52 -14.62 -9.89
C ALA A 472 -12.60 -13.53 -10.97
N LEU A 473 -12.40 -13.92 -12.24
CA LEU A 473 -12.57 -13.06 -13.41
C LEU A 473 -14.04 -12.66 -13.65
N ALA A 474 -15.01 -13.41 -13.11
CA ALA A 474 -16.43 -13.07 -13.22
C ALA A 474 -16.88 -11.94 -12.27
N LEU A 475 -16.01 -11.49 -11.35
CA LEU A 475 -16.25 -10.33 -10.50
C LEU A 475 -16.15 -9.03 -11.31
N ARG A 476 -17.12 -8.14 -11.13
CA ARG A 476 -17.11 -6.81 -11.76
C ARG A 476 -16.41 -5.81 -10.85
N ALA A 477 -15.96 -4.69 -11.42
CA ALA A 477 -15.45 -3.57 -10.64
C ALA A 477 -16.46 -3.13 -9.57
N GLY A 478 -16.01 -2.97 -8.33
CA GLY A 478 -16.87 -2.66 -7.18
C GLY A 478 -17.57 -3.87 -6.55
N GLU A 479 -17.28 -5.09 -7.00
CA GLU A 479 -17.70 -6.32 -6.33
C GLU A 479 -16.52 -7.00 -5.62
N GLN A 480 -16.89 -7.83 -4.64
CA GLN A 480 -15.96 -8.62 -3.85
C GLN A 480 -16.54 -10.00 -3.53
N TRP A 481 -15.65 -10.91 -3.18
CA TRP A 481 -15.96 -12.14 -2.49
C TRP A 481 -15.75 -12.01 -1.00
N LEU A 482 -16.69 -12.54 -0.25
CA LEU A 482 -16.55 -12.81 1.17
C LEU A 482 -16.37 -14.31 1.37
N LEU A 483 -15.24 -14.65 1.97
CA LEU A 483 -14.83 -16.00 2.37
C LEU A 483 -14.66 -15.96 3.88
N GLY A 484 -15.17 -16.94 4.62
CA GLY A 484 -14.96 -16.91 6.06
C GLY A 484 -15.57 -18.07 6.81
N VAL A 485 -15.27 -18.12 8.11
CA VAL A 485 -15.73 -19.16 9.02
C VAL A 485 -17.25 -19.29 8.97
N ALA A 486 -17.73 -20.53 8.91
CA ALA A 486 -19.16 -20.87 8.83
C ALA A 486 -19.89 -20.42 7.55
N LEU A 487 -19.18 -19.98 6.49
CA LEU A 487 -19.77 -19.85 5.16
C LEU A 487 -19.63 -21.16 4.36
N PRO A 488 -20.73 -21.73 3.85
CA PRO A 488 -20.66 -22.97 3.07
C PRO A 488 -20.04 -22.76 1.68
N ARG A 489 -20.13 -21.56 1.12
CA ARG A 489 -19.63 -21.17 -0.22
C ARG A 489 -19.12 -19.72 -0.21
N PRO A 490 -18.22 -19.35 -1.13
CA PRO A 490 -17.84 -17.94 -1.33
C PRO A 490 -19.10 -17.11 -1.63
N VAL A 491 -19.18 -15.91 -1.07
CA VAL A 491 -20.33 -15.01 -1.31
C VAL A 491 -19.92 -13.82 -2.14
N ARG A 492 -20.53 -13.64 -3.30
CA ARG A 492 -20.39 -12.43 -4.13
C ARG A 492 -21.31 -11.32 -3.63
N CYS A 493 -20.73 -10.14 -3.42
CA CYS A 493 -21.48 -8.97 -2.97
C CYS A 493 -20.82 -7.64 -3.43
N PRO A 494 -21.58 -6.54 -3.51
CA PRO A 494 -21.00 -5.23 -3.81
C PRO A 494 -20.19 -4.69 -2.63
N VAL A 495 -19.13 -3.95 -2.91
CA VAL A 495 -18.33 -3.22 -1.92
C VAL A 495 -19.07 -1.94 -1.50
N ILE A 496 -19.09 -1.63 -0.21
CA ILE A 496 -19.57 -0.32 0.28
C ILE A 496 -18.39 0.64 0.33
N MET A 497 -18.50 1.77 -0.39
CA MET A 497 -17.58 2.90 -0.23
C MET A 497 -18.22 4.00 0.63
N PRO A 498 -17.51 4.53 1.64
CA PRO A 498 -18.00 5.66 2.43
C PRO A 498 -18.13 6.93 1.56
N ARG A 499 -19.29 7.59 1.61
CA ARG A 499 -19.57 8.80 0.79
C ARG A 499 -19.29 10.13 1.48
N ARG A 500 -19.06 10.14 2.80
CA ARG A 500 -18.86 11.37 3.58
C ARG A 500 -17.39 11.53 3.93
N HIS A 501 -16.92 12.77 3.98
CA HIS A 501 -15.62 13.13 4.54
C HIS A 501 -15.73 13.20 6.06
N ALA A 502 -14.61 12.93 6.75
CA ALA A 502 -14.54 13.17 8.18
C ALA A 502 -14.48 14.68 8.46
N PRO A 503 -15.03 15.14 9.60
CA PRO A 503 -14.69 16.44 10.15
C PRO A 503 -13.17 16.58 10.30
N HIS A 504 -12.68 17.82 10.39
CA HIS A 504 -11.26 18.05 10.65
C HIS A 504 -10.80 17.31 11.91
N PRO A 505 -9.61 16.69 11.89
CA PRO A 505 -9.06 16.01 13.06
C PRO A 505 -8.84 17.02 14.20
N PRO A 506 -8.93 16.60 15.46
CA PRO A 506 -8.59 17.45 16.59
C PRO A 506 -7.13 17.92 16.50
N HIS A 507 -6.83 19.09 17.06
CA HIS A 507 -5.43 19.54 17.21
C HIS A 507 -4.69 18.58 18.15
N ASP A 508 -3.58 18.02 17.65
CA ASP A 508 -2.72 17.14 18.43
C ASP A 508 -2.11 17.92 19.61
N ALA A 509 -2.42 17.51 20.84
CA ALA A 509 -1.72 18.00 22.01
C ALA A 509 -0.26 17.50 21.96
N GLN A 510 0.67 18.38 21.60
CA GLN A 510 2.10 18.10 21.68
C GLN A 510 2.44 17.99 23.17
N GLY A 511 2.82 16.78 23.61
CA GLY A 511 3.33 16.61 24.97
C GLY A 511 4.81 16.96 25.03
N GLU A 512 5.28 17.49 26.14
CA GLU A 512 6.72 17.68 26.36
C GLU A 512 7.40 16.34 26.65
N ALA A 513 8.51 16.07 25.95
CA ALA A 513 9.35 14.92 26.25
C ALA A 513 10.06 15.12 27.60
N MET A 514 10.22 14.05 28.39
CA MET A 514 10.99 14.14 29.63
C MET A 514 12.48 14.30 29.30
N SER A 515 13.19 15.10 30.10
CA SER A 515 14.64 15.27 29.95
C SER A 515 15.40 13.97 30.25
N PHE A 516 16.60 13.83 29.66
CA PHE A 516 17.50 12.74 30.02
C PHE A 516 17.90 12.84 31.51
N PRO A 517 17.77 11.74 32.30
CA PRO A 517 18.02 11.80 33.75
C PRO A 517 19.49 12.04 34.09
N ARG A 518 19.76 12.88 35.11
CA ARG A 518 21.13 13.27 35.49
C ARG A 518 21.89 12.09 36.09
N SER A 519 21.21 11.26 36.88
CA SER A 519 21.80 10.06 37.49
C SER A 519 22.37 9.10 36.43
N LEU A 520 21.69 8.95 35.29
CA LEU A 520 22.15 8.11 34.18
C LEU A 520 23.31 8.75 33.41
N ALA A 521 23.34 10.08 33.28
CA ALA A 521 24.50 10.78 32.72
C ALA A 521 25.76 10.54 33.57
N VAL A 522 25.62 10.57 34.90
CA VAL A 522 26.70 10.26 35.84
C VAL A 522 27.12 8.81 35.74
N LEU A 523 26.17 7.87 35.66
CA LEU A 523 26.47 6.45 35.45
C LEU A 523 27.25 6.21 34.15
N LEU A 524 26.78 6.76 33.03
CA LEU A 524 27.48 6.66 31.74
C LEU A 524 28.90 7.21 31.86
N THR A 525 29.06 8.40 32.44
CA THR A 525 30.38 9.00 32.66
C THR A 525 31.25 8.09 33.54
N SER A 526 30.71 7.55 34.63
CA SER A 526 31.43 6.64 35.53
C SER A 526 31.92 5.39 34.79
N LEU A 527 31.06 4.77 33.99
CA LEU A 527 31.38 3.59 33.19
C LEU A 527 32.46 3.90 32.13
N MET A 528 32.47 5.12 31.59
CA MET A 528 33.52 5.59 30.68
C MET A 528 34.84 5.91 31.43
N THR A 529 34.78 6.50 32.63
CA THR A 529 35.95 6.91 33.44
C THR A 529 36.61 5.79 34.24
N THR A 530 35.93 4.66 34.47
CA THR A 530 36.59 3.42 34.89
C THR A 530 37.49 2.85 33.77
N GLY A 531 37.44 3.43 32.56
CA GLY A 531 38.53 3.42 31.59
C GLY A 531 39.50 4.57 31.88
N ALA A 532 40.75 4.24 32.22
CA ALA A 532 41.79 5.20 32.57
C ALA A 532 41.98 6.32 31.52
N THR A 533 42.29 7.54 32.02
CA THR A 533 42.97 8.69 31.37
C THR A 533 42.59 9.05 29.93
N PRO A 534 42.25 10.33 29.63
CA PRO A 534 42.04 10.75 28.26
C PRO A 534 43.39 10.83 27.54
N GLU A 535 43.78 9.74 26.87
CA GLU A 535 44.53 9.89 25.63
C GLU A 535 43.63 10.68 24.66
N PRO A 536 44.16 11.70 23.97
CA PRO A 536 43.35 12.52 23.09
C PRO A 536 42.69 11.62 22.05
N LYS A 537 41.36 11.72 21.97
CA LYS A 537 40.48 10.97 21.07
C LYS A 537 41.17 10.61 19.74
N PRO A 538 41.22 9.33 19.34
CA PRO A 538 41.04 9.04 17.94
C PRO A 538 39.58 9.39 17.64
N VAL A 539 39.41 10.48 16.88
CA VAL A 539 38.19 10.70 16.08
C VAL A 539 37.82 9.38 15.42
N ALA A 540 36.51 9.09 15.38
CA ALA A 540 35.88 7.96 14.72
C ALA A 540 36.78 7.34 13.65
N TYR A 541 37.06 6.02 13.77
CA TYR A 541 37.88 5.30 12.80
C TYR A 541 37.58 5.83 11.39
N PRO A 542 38.57 6.43 10.72
CA PRO A 542 38.34 6.94 9.39
C PRO A 542 37.94 5.77 8.53
N HIS A 543 36.75 5.82 7.92
CA HIS A 543 36.55 4.98 6.77
C HIS A 543 37.55 5.50 5.73
N SER A 544 38.55 4.68 5.40
CA SER A 544 39.49 5.05 4.34
C SER A 544 38.90 4.64 3.01
N ILE A 545 38.84 5.58 2.08
CA ILE A 545 38.41 5.33 0.70
C ILE A 545 39.57 5.74 -0.20
N GLY A 546 40.04 4.80 -1.01
CA GLY A 546 41.24 5.00 -1.82
C GLY A 546 42.52 5.25 -1.01
N GLY A 547 42.57 4.88 0.28
CA GLY A 547 43.71 5.13 1.16
C GLY A 547 43.69 6.49 1.89
N VAL A 548 42.65 7.32 1.69
CA VAL A 548 42.50 8.61 2.35
C VAL A 548 41.46 8.56 3.46
N ILE A 549 41.79 9.17 4.60
CA ILE A 549 40.94 9.33 5.78
C ILE A 549 39.81 10.32 5.46
N VAL A 550 38.55 9.86 5.53
CA VAL A 550 37.38 10.72 5.36
C VAL A 550 37.17 11.59 6.61
N PRO A 551 37.12 12.94 6.50
CA PRO A 551 36.85 13.83 7.63
C PRO A 551 35.43 13.68 8.22
N ALA A 552 35.25 14.05 9.49
CA ALA A 552 33.92 14.09 10.11
C ALA A 552 33.00 15.11 9.41
N GLY A 553 31.72 14.76 9.19
CA GLY A 553 30.77 15.55 8.41
C GLY A 553 30.90 15.40 6.89
N MET A 554 31.81 14.54 6.44
CA MET A 554 31.94 14.13 5.05
C MET A 554 31.61 12.65 4.91
N HIS A 555 31.14 12.27 3.72
CA HIS A 555 30.83 10.91 3.37
C HIS A 555 31.66 10.51 2.15
N GLY A 556 32.47 9.47 2.31
CA GLY A 556 33.27 8.94 1.22
C GLY A 556 32.48 7.92 0.38
N ALA A 557 32.72 7.90 -0.92
CA ALA A 557 32.08 6.98 -1.85
C ALA A 557 33.03 6.56 -2.99
N MET A 558 32.84 5.34 -3.49
CA MET A 558 33.51 4.87 -4.71
C MET A 558 32.54 4.97 -5.89
N LEU A 559 32.99 5.53 -7.01
CA LEU A 559 32.31 5.44 -8.30
C LEU A 559 33.27 4.79 -9.30
N GLY A 560 33.08 3.50 -9.51
CA GLY A 560 34.06 2.69 -10.25
C GLY A 560 35.42 2.67 -9.53
N PRO A 561 36.54 2.97 -10.22
CA PRO A 561 37.86 3.03 -9.61
C PRO A 561 38.15 4.36 -8.89
N HIS A 562 37.27 5.35 -9.00
CA HIS A 562 37.49 6.68 -8.44
C HIS A 562 36.90 6.81 -7.03
N ALA A 563 37.67 7.45 -6.16
CA ALA A 563 37.31 7.74 -4.78
C ALA A 563 36.84 9.20 -4.65
N PHE A 564 35.74 9.42 -3.94
CA PHE A 564 35.18 10.74 -3.69
C PHE A 564 34.83 10.94 -2.23
N VAL A 565 34.85 12.19 -1.79
CA VAL A 565 34.43 12.65 -0.47
C VAL A 565 33.48 13.84 -0.67
N PHE A 566 32.25 13.69 -0.21
CA PHE A 566 31.22 14.72 -0.32
C PHE A 566 30.77 15.19 1.06
N PRO A 567 30.30 16.44 1.22
CA PRO A 567 29.63 16.88 2.44
C PRO A 567 28.42 16.00 2.75
N GLU A 568 28.21 15.60 4.01
CA GLU A 568 27.08 14.72 4.34
C GLU A 568 25.72 15.36 4.02
N GLU A 569 25.67 16.70 4.01
CA GLU A 569 24.50 17.53 3.72
C GLU A 569 23.92 17.32 2.30
N VAL A 570 24.73 16.97 1.30
CA VAL A 570 24.22 16.70 -0.06
C VAL A 570 23.32 15.46 -0.09
N PHE A 571 23.48 14.55 0.87
CA PHE A 571 22.77 13.30 0.92
C PHE A 571 21.49 13.41 1.74
N LYS A 572 20.36 13.02 1.16
CA LYS A 572 19.05 13.06 1.82
C LYS A 572 18.30 11.76 1.62
N GLU A 573 17.77 11.24 2.72
CA GLU A 573 16.90 10.06 2.74
C GLU A 573 17.53 8.85 2.01
N HIS A 574 16.97 8.45 0.87
CA HIS A 574 17.44 7.34 0.05
C HIS A 574 18.43 7.76 -1.05
N TYR A 575 18.63 9.06 -1.28
CA TYR A 575 19.66 9.59 -2.18
C TYR A 575 21.00 9.59 -1.45
N ARG A 576 21.69 8.45 -1.55
CA ARG A 576 22.99 8.18 -0.95
C ARG A 576 23.84 7.35 -1.90
N PRO A 577 25.17 7.26 -1.69
CA PRO A 577 26.01 6.32 -2.43
C PRO A 577 25.55 4.88 -2.23
N SER A 578 25.52 4.12 -3.33
CA SER A 578 25.12 2.72 -3.35
C SER A 578 26.14 1.89 -4.10
N SER A 579 26.92 1.10 -3.36
CA SER A 579 27.87 0.14 -3.94
C SER A 579 27.18 -0.96 -4.76
N ARG A 580 25.95 -1.34 -4.37
CA ARG A 580 25.14 -2.32 -5.10
C ARG A 580 24.70 -1.81 -6.47
N LEU A 581 24.26 -0.55 -6.55
CA LEU A 581 23.82 0.08 -7.79
C LEU A 581 24.99 0.70 -8.58
N LYS A 582 26.19 0.76 -7.99
CA LYS A 582 27.38 1.42 -8.55
C LYS A 582 27.09 2.88 -8.93
N GLN A 583 26.37 3.54 -8.03
CA GLN A 583 25.76 4.83 -8.26
C GLN A 583 25.95 5.73 -7.03
N ILE A 584 26.15 7.01 -7.27
CA ILE A 584 26.11 8.06 -6.26
C ILE A 584 24.88 8.91 -6.55
N SER A 585 23.93 8.92 -5.61
CA SER A 585 22.71 9.71 -5.72
C SER A 585 22.66 10.75 -4.61
N PHE A 586 22.25 11.98 -4.93
CA PHE A 586 22.10 13.09 -3.99
C PHE A 586 21.01 14.05 -4.49
N VAL A 587 20.69 15.09 -3.71
CA VAL A 587 19.67 16.08 -4.08
C VAL A 587 20.20 17.50 -3.97
N LEU A 588 19.76 18.36 -4.90
CA LEU A 588 20.04 19.80 -4.86
C LEU A 588 18.72 20.59 -4.83
N ARG A 589 18.74 21.77 -4.22
CA ARG A 589 17.60 22.69 -4.21
C ARG A 589 17.72 23.70 -5.35
N TRP A 590 16.75 23.75 -6.26
CA TRP A 590 16.63 24.84 -7.23
C TRP A 590 15.92 26.06 -6.60
N PRO A 591 16.33 27.32 -6.88
CA PRO A 591 17.36 27.76 -7.82
C PRO A 591 18.76 27.91 -7.21
N SER A 592 18.97 27.64 -5.91
CA SER A 592 20.29 27.82 -5.28
C SER A 592 21.36 26.83 -5.77
N LEU A 593 20.93 25.62 -6.16
CA LEU A 593 21.77 24.43 -6.39
C LEU A 593 22.66 24.05 -5.20
N GLU A 594 22.20 24.40 -4.00
CA GLU A 594 22.79 24.00 -2.73
C GLU A 594 22.00 22.84 -2.10
N PRO A 595 22.58 22.11 -1.13
CA PRO A 595 21.87 21.10 -0.38
C PRO A 595 20.68 21.66 0.39
N TRP A 596 19.68 20.82 0.65
CA TRP A 596 18.61 21.17 1.59
C TRP A 596 19.15 21.17 3.03
N PRO A 597 18.79 22.17 3.87
CA PRO A 597 19.10 22.14 5.31
C PRO A 597 18.63 20.84 5.98
N GLU A 598 19.34 20.37 7.01
CA GLU A 598 19.15 19.03 7.59
C GLU A 598 17.69 18.78 8.05
N ASP A 599 17.03 19.80 8.59
CA ASP A 599 15.68 19.81 9.15
C ASP A 599 14.54 19.87 8.10
N VAL A 600 14.87 20.05 6.83
CA VAL A 600 13.91 20.09 5.72
C VAL A 600 13.68 18.69 5.15
N TYR A 601 12.42 18.26 5.17
CA TYR A 601 11.94 17.05 4.49
C TYR A 601 11.45 17.42 3.09
N MET A 602 12.10 16.91 2.05
CA MET A 602 11.86 17.34 0.66
C MET A 602 10.49 16.94 0.11
N TYR A 603 9.82 15.97 0.74
CA TYR A 603 8.45 15.56 0.40
C TYR A 603 7.38 16.17 1.33
N ARG A 604 7.75 17.15 2.17
CA ARG A 604 6.83 17.78 3.12
C ARG A 604 5.63 18.43 2.43
N ASP A 605 5.91 19.13 1.33
CA ASP A 605 4.92 19.85 0.54
C ASP A 605 5.32 19.85 -0.93
N GLN A 606 4.37 20.22 -1.77
CA GLN A 606 4.50 20.10 -3.21
C GLN A 606 5.51 21.11 -3.78
N ASP A 607 5.62 22.31 -3.21
CA ASP A 607 6.52 23.37 -3.70
C ASP A 607 7.99 22.97 -3.41
N THR A 608 8.26 22.47 -2.21
CA THR A 608 9.56 21.91 -1.81
C THR A 608 9.93 20.71 -2.69
N PHE A 609 9.00 19.78 -2.93
CA PHE A 609 9.23 18.61 -3.78
C PHE A 609 9.57 19.02 -5.21
N LEU A 610 8.80 19.95 -5.80
CA LEU A 610 9.02 20.42 -7.17
C LEU A 610 10.33 21.18 -7.34
N SER A 611 10.82 21.82 -6.28
CA SER A 611 12.09 22.55 -6.25
C SER A 611 13.30 21.65 -6.01
N THR A 612 13.09 20.36 -5.78
CA THR A 612 14.15 19.39 -5.50
C THR A 612 14.64 18.73 -6.79
N LEU A 613 15.96 18.74 -7.00
CA LEU A 613 16.65 18.14 -8.13
C LEU A 613 17.33 16.84 -7.69
N PRO A 614 16.71 15.67 -7.90
CA PRO A 614 17.37 14.39 -7.66
C PRO A 614 18.45 14.15 -8.72
N VAL A 615 19.70 14.01 -8.29
CA VAL A 615 20.84 13.74 -9.17
C VAL A 615 21.31 12.31 -8.96
N SER A 616 21.47 11.59 -10.06
CA SER A 616 21.90 10.20 -10.09
C SER A 616 23.13 10.04 -10.98
N VAL A 617 24.25 9.60 -10.41
CA VAL A 617 25.51 9.42 -11.16
C VAL A 617 25.92 7.95 -11.14
N SER A 618 25.91 7.30 -12.29
CA SER A 618 26.09 5.84 -12.42
C SER A 618 27.37 5.49 -13.20
N TYR A 619 28.17 4.56 -12.67
CA TYR A 619 29.41 4.11 -13.31
C TYR A 619 29.15 3.05 -14.39
N LEU A 620 29.74 3.22 -15.58
CA LEU A 620 29.56 2.33 -16.74
C LEU A 620 30.61 1.21 -16.76
N ASP A 621 30.48 0.23 -15.87
CA ASP A 621 31.45 -0.86 -15.67
C ASP A 621 31.50 -1.91 -16.79
N ARG A 622 30.36 -2.17 -17.45
CA ARG A 622 30.19 -3.27 -18.41
C ARG A 622 30.39 -2.88 -19.87
N LEU A 623 30.62 -1.60 -20.16
CA LEU A 623 30.81 -1.11 -21.52
C LEU A 623 32.29 -1.02 -21.85
N THR A 624 32.68 -1.23 -23.11
CA THR A 624 34.04 -0.92 -23.60
C THR A 624 34.21 0.59 -23.76
N ASP A 625 35.44 1.10 -23.84
CA ASP A 625 35.70 2.55 -23.96
C ASP A 625 35.03 3.15 -25.20
N GLU A 626 35.04 2.41 -26.31
CA GLU A 626 34.34 2.79 -27.54
C GLU A 626 32.81 2.89 -27.33
N LYS A 627 32.22 1.96 -26.57
CA LYS A 627 30.78 1.97 -26.26
C LYS A 627 30.43 3.09 -25.27
N VAL A 628 31.31 3.40 -24.33
CA VAL A 628 31.15 4.54 -23.41
C VAL A 628 31.18 5.85 -24.19
N HIS A 629 32.12 6.01 -25.13
CA HIS A 629 32.19 7.21 -25.98
C HIS A 629 30.92 7.41 -26.82
N ARG A 630 30.27 6.31 -27.25
CA ARG A 630 29.00 6.35 -28.00
C ARG A 630 27.75 6.29 -27.12
N TYR A 631 27.86 6.27 -25.79
CA TYR A 631 26.73 6.06 -24.90
C TYR A 631 25.65 7.14 -25.08
N MET A 632 26.04 8.42 -25.09
CA MET A 632 25.08 9.52 -25.28
C MET A 632 24.34 9.46 -26.63
N ARG A 633 24.97 8.87 -27.66
CA ARG A 633 24.31 8.66 -28.95
C ARG A 633 23.18 7.62 -28.82
N SER A 634 23.35 6.57 -28.02
CA SER A 634 22.29 5.57 -27.79
C SER A 634 21.05 6.10 -27.06
N ILE A 635 21.11 7.30 -26.46
CA ILE A 635 19.94 7.92 -25.81
C ILE A 635 18.98 8.50 -26.84
N ILE A 636 19.48 8.83 -28.04
CA ILE A 636 18.74 9.47 -29.14
C ILE A 636 18.54 8.53 -30.34
N GLU A 637 18.90 7.26 -30.19
CA GLU A 637 18.78 6.21 -31.19
C GLU A 637 17.94 5.06 -30.63
N PRO A 638 17.18 4.35 -31.48
CA PRO A 638 16.39 3.20 -31.03
C PRO A 638 17.29 2.05 -30.54
N PHE A 639 16.79 1.28 -29.58
CA PHE A 639 17.50 0.12 -29.01
C PHE A 639 17.85 -0.94 -30.08
N ASP A 640 16.96 -1.15 -31.04
CA ASP A 640 17.16 -2.03 -32.19
C ASP A 640 16.95 -1.22 -33.49
N PRO A 641 18.00 -0.58 -34.03
CA PRO A 641 17.91 0.22 -35.24
C PRO A 641 17.72 -0.63 -36.50
N ASP A 642 17.87 -1.95 -36.43
CA ASP A 642 17.71 -2.86 -37.57
C ASP A 642 16.36 -3.58 -37.60
N GLY A 643 15.62 -3.54 -36.49
CA GLY A 643 14.27 -4.12 -36.39
C GLY A 643 13.20 -3.32 -37.14
N ASP A 644 12.23 -4.03 -37.73
CA ASP A 644 11.13 -3.46 -38.52
C ASP A 644 10.33 -2.37 -37.79
N PHE A 645 10.16 -2.50 -36.46
CA PHE A 645 9.42 -1.54 -35.66
C PHE A 645 10.27 -0.33 -35.22
N GLY A 646 11.57 -0.53 -35.01
CA GLY A 646 12.47 0.48 -34.44
C GLY A 646 12.85 1.57 -35.43
N ARG A 647 12.90 1.28 -36.73
CA ARG A 647 13.31 2.25 -37.77
C ARG A 647 12.28 3.34 -38.04
N ASP A 648 11.00 2.97 -38.02
CA ASP A 648 9.91 3.85 -38.43
C ASP A 648 9.19 4.51 -37.24
N ASP A 649 9.64 4.28 -35.99
CA ASP A 649 9.02 4.83 -34.77
C ASP A 649 9.44 6.29 -34.54
N PRO A 650 8.53 7.28 -34.73
CA PRO A 650 8.87 8.69 -34.53
C PRO A 650 9.16 9.05 -33.06
N SER A 651 8.75 8.20 -32.10
CA SER A 651 9.01 8.44 -30.67
C SER A 651 10.46 8.13 -30.28
N GLU A 652 11.14 7.23 -30.99
CA GLU A 652 12.49 6.75 -30.67
C GLU A 652 13.57 7.31 -31.62
N ASN A 653 13.18 7.94 -32.75
CA ASN A 653 14.10 8.36 -33.81
C ASN A 653 14.25 9.87 -33.94
N LEU A 654 15.46 10.39 -33.75
CA LEU A 654 15.76 11.82 -33.89
C LEU A 654 15.44 12.38 -35.29
N HIS A 655 15.71 11.62 -36.35
CA HIS A 655 15.57 12.09 -37.73
C HIS A 655 14.11 12.19 -38.21
N LEU A 656 13.17 11.59 -37.49
CA LEU A 656 11.73 11.67 -37.76
C LEU A 656 11.05 12.82 -37.00
N ARG A 657 11.81 13.59 -36.21
CA ARG A 657 11.31 14.70 -35.39
C ARG A 657 11.47 16.04 -36.08
N ILE A 658 10.68 17.02 -35.66
CA ILE A 658 10.66 18.37 -36.22
C ILE A 658 11.72 19.21 -35.52
N LYS A 659 12.82 19.52 -36.22
CA LYS A 659 13.87 20.41 -35.71
C LYS A 659 13.35 21.85 -35.62
N GLY A 660 13.50 22.48 -34.45
CA GLY A 660 13.12 23.87 -34.22
C GLY A 660 14.30 24.82 -34.01
N ASP A 661 13.98 26.08 -33.72
CA ASP A 661 14.96 27.13 -33.39
C ASP A 661 15.56 26.92 -31.99
N PRO A 662 16.83 27.29 -31.74
CA PRO A 662 17.48 27.04 -30.46
C PRO A 662 16.74 27.65 -29.25
N VAL A 663 16.60 26.86 -28.17
CA VAL A 663 15.95 27.25 -26.91
C VAL A 663 16.96 27.06 -25.78
N HIS A 664 17.25 28.11 -25.01
CA HIS A 664 18.27 28.10 -23.94
C HIS A 664 19.66 27.57 -24.38
N GLY A 665 20.01 27.74 -25.66
CA GLY A 665 21.25 27.22 -26.24
C GLY A 665 21.23 25.72 -26.58
N LEU A 666 20.08 25.06 -26.48
CA LEU A 666 19.84 23.69 -26.92
C LEU A 666 19.11 23.68 -28.27
N THR A 667 19.34 22.67 -29.10
CA THR A 667 18.57 22.47 -30.34
C THR A 667 17.35 21.60 -30.05
N PRO A 668 16.11 22.11 -30.20
CA PRO A 668 14.91 21.31 -29.97
C PRO A 668 14.56 20.45 -31.19
N TYR A 669 14.01 19.28 -30.89
CA TYR A 669 13.46 18.29 -31.81
C TYR A 669 12.08 17.88 -31.30
N TYR A 670 11.06 18.57 -31.80
CA TYR A 670 9.67 18.42 -31.40
C TYR A 670 9.06 17.13 -31.95
N THR A 671 8.14 16.55 -31.19
CA THR A 671 7.38 15.37 -31.63
C THR A 671 6.46 15.72 -32.80
N ASP A 672 6.55 14.99 -33.92
CA ASP A 672 5.58 15.07 -35.02
C ASP A 672 4.36 14.19 -34.67
N PHE A 673 3.40 14.77 -33.94
CA PHE A 673 2.17 14.07 -33.53
C PHE A 673 1.39 13.47 -34.70
N PRO A 674 1.20 14.16 -35.84
CA PRO A 674 0.60 13.55 -37.03
C PRO A 674 1.34 12.30 -37.55
N ALA A 675 2.68 12.31 -37.57
CA ALA A 675 3.46 11.14 -37.98
C ALA A 675 3.35 10.00 -36.95
N LEU A 676 3.42 10.35 -35.66
CA LEU A 676 3.31 9.43 -34.54
C LEU A 676 1.93 8.76 -34.48
N GLU A 677 0.86 9.52 -34.69
CA GLU A 677 -0.51 9.01 -34.76
C GLU A 677 -0.65 7.98 -35.88
N ARG A 678 -0.16 8.30 -37.09
CA ARG A 678 -0.16 7.33 -38.20
C ARG A 678 0.64 6.08 -37.87
N TYR A 679 1.77 6.21 -37.17
CA TYR A 679 2.59 5.07 -36.77
C TYR A 679 1.84 4.16 -35.79
N TYR A 680 1.34 4.70 -34.68
CA TYR A 680 0.64 3.89 -33.67
C TYR A 680 -0.70 3.37 -34.13
N GLN A 681 -1.42 4.07 -35.01
CA GLN A 681 -2.66 3.56 -35.60
C GLN A 681 -2.41 2.33 -36.47
N ARG A 682 -1.27 2.25 -37.18
CA ARG A 682 -0.89 1.04 -37.93
C ARG A 682 -0.63 -0.15 -37.01
N LEU A 683 -0.08 0.10 -35.81
CA LEU A 683 0.29 -0.96 -34.87
C LEU A 683 -0.88 -1.46 -34.02
N PHE A 684 -1.68 -0.53 -33.51
CA PHE A 684 -2.69 -0.81 -32.49
C PHE A 684 -4.13 -0.61 -32.99
N GLY A 685 -4.30 -0.12 -34.21
CA GLY A 685 -5.60 0.17 -34.81
C GLY A 685 -6.05 1.63 -34.60
N PRO A 686 -7.19 2.01 -35.22
CA PRO A 686 -7.80 3.33 -35.01
C PRO A 686 -8.18 3.52 -33.53
N ASP A 687 -8.21 4.76 -33.06
CA ASP A 687 -8.53 5.18 -31.67
C ASP A 687 -7.50 4.79 -30.59
N THR A 688 -6.27 4.44 -30.96
CA THR A 688 -5.19 4.19 -29.98
C THR A 688 -4.79 5.47 -29.21
N PRO A 689 -4.72 5.43 -27.87
CA PRO A 689 -4.25 6.57 -27.07
C PRO A 689 -2.72 6.73 -27.09
N ALA A 690 -1.99 5.83 -27.77
CA ALA A 690 -0.53 5.81 -27.74
C ALA A 690 0.13 7.08 -28.32
N ALA A 691 -0.58 7.83 -29.17
CA ALA A 691 -0.11 9.08 -29.74
C ALA A 691 -0.53 10.33 -28.94
N GLU A 692 -1.23 10.18 -27.80
CA GLU A 692 -1.63 11.31 -26.98
C GLU A 692 -0.39 12.05 -26.42
N PRO A 693 -0.41 13.40 -26.34
CA PRO A 693 0.73 14.18 -25.82
C PRO A 693 1.17 13.83 -24.39
N SER A 694 0.28 13.25 -23.58
CA SER A 694 0.58 12.79 -22.22
C SER A 694 1.25 11.40 -22.18
N GLY A 695 1.43 10.74 -23.33
CA GLY A 695 2.12 9.46 -23.43
C GLY A 695 3.59 9.58 -23.05
N TYR A 696 4.08 8.64 -22.22
CA TYR A 696 5.42 8.72 -21.61
C TYR A 696 6.61 8.71 -22.59
N ARG A 697 6.43 8.33 -23.87
CA ARG A 697 7.48 8.38 -24.90
C ARG A 697 7.33 9.54 -25.88
N ASN A 698 6.24 10.29 -25.75
CA ASN A 698 5.88 11.34 -26.69
C ASN A 698 6.48 12.64 -26.17
N GLU A 699 7.81 12.73 -26.15
CA GLU A 699 8.58 13.80 -25.51
C GLU A 699 9.26 14.69 -26.53
N ASP A 700 9.38 15.98 -26.27
CA ASP A 700 10.21 16.90 -27.05
C ASP A 700 11.66 16.81 -26.58
N TRP A 701 12.60 16.69 -27.52
CA TRP A 701 14.01 16.50 -27.19
C TRP A 701 14.80 17.79 -27.37
N TYR A 702 15.63 18.17 -26.41
CA TYR A 702 16.48 19.35 -26.46
C TYR A 702 17.93 18.89 -26.32
N ILE A 703 18.74 19.13 -27.35
CA ILE A 703 20.04 18.50 -27.48
C ILE A 703 21.14 19.55 -27.66
N ASP A 704 22.22 19.44 -26.88
CA ASP A 704 23.52 20.05 -27.21
C ASP A 704 24.35 19.00 -27.94
N MET A 705 24.52 19.19 -29.25
CA MET A 705 25.27 18.27 -30.09
C MET A 705 26.76 18.59 -30.06
N GLY A 706 27.59 17.59 -29.81
CA GLY A 706 29.04 17.68 -29.94
C GLY A 706 29.49 17.84 -31.40
N PRO A 707 30.73 18.32 -31.63
CA PRO A 707 31.29 18.50 -32.98
C PRO A 707 31.49 17.17 -33.74
N ASP A 708 31.53 16.04 -33.04
CA ASP A 708 31.63 14.67 -33.54
C ASP A 708 30.26 14.03 -33.86
N GLY A 709 29.18 14.79 -33.70
CA GLY A 709 27.81 14.28 -33.84
C GLY A 709 27.43 13.30 -32.72
N ILE A 710 28.08 13.38 -31.56
CA ILE A 710 27.67 12.70 -30.34
C ILE A 710 27.07 13.76 -29.40
N PRO A 711 25.86 13.56 -28.85
CA PRO A 711 25.29 14.51 -27.90
C PRO A 711 26.17 14.68 -26.66
N ARG A 712 26.39 15.93 -26.22
CA ARG A 712 26.98 16.21 -24.90
C ARG A 712 25.92 16.19 -23.81
N THR A 713 24.73 16.67 -24.16
CA THR A 713 23.58 16.82 -23.27
C THR A 713 22.31 16.48 -24.04
N VAL A 714 21.42 15.70 -23.42
CA VAL A 714 20.11 15.35 -23.96
C VAL A 714 19.07 15.57 -22.88
N LEU A 715 18.07 16.42 -23.16
CA LEU A 715 16.89 16.56 -22.31
C LEU A 715 15.69 16.04 -23.09
N LYS A 716 14.92 15.15 -22.48
CA LYS A 716 13.62 14.72 -23.01
C LYS A 716 12.55 15.29 -22.11
N CYS A 717 11.70 16.14 -22.65
CA CYS A 717 10.72 16.89 -21.87
C CYS A 717 9.30 16.62 -22.36
N SER A 718 8.31 16.79 -21.48
CA SER A 718 6.93 16.77 -21.90
C SER A 718 6.67 17.77 -23.04
N PRO A 719 5.82 17.44 -24.01
CA PRO A 719 5.55 18.26 -25.18
C PRO A 719 5.11 19.67 -24.86
N ALA A 720 5.34 20.61 -25.77
CA ALA A 720 4.81 21.98 -25.67
C ALA A 720 3.28 22.04 -25.41
N ALA A 721 2.53 21.01 -25.82
CA ALA A 721 1.09 20.89 -25.55
C ALA A 721 0.75 20.70 -24.06
N ILE A 722 1.68 20.16 -23.26
CA ILE A 722 1.53 20.01 -21.80
C ILE A 722 1.97 21.31 -21.13
N PRO A 723 1.13 21.94 -20.29
CA PRO A 723 1.49 23.16 -19.59
C PRO A 723 2.54 22.87 -18.49
N ASP A 724 3.37 23.87 -18.16
CA ASP A 724 4.36 23.72 -17.07
C ASP A 724 3.67 23.51 -15.70
N GLY A 725 2.52 24.14 -15.48
CA GLY A 725 1.68 23.93 -14.30
C GLY A 725 2.27 24.41 -12.96
N VAL A 726 3.37 25.18 -13.02
CA VAL A 726 4.08 25.78 -11.89
C VAL A 726 4.50 27.21 -12.22
N THR A 727 4.79 28.00 -11.19
CA THR A 727 5.36 29.35 -11.31
C THR A 727 6.70 29.41 -10.59
N VAL A 728 7.63 30.21 -11.12
CA VAL A 728 8.91 30.47 -10.47
C VAL A 728 8.73 31.48 -9.35
N THR A 729 9.26 31.17 -8.19
CA THR A 729 9.38 32.06 -7.04
C THR A 729 10.86 32.29 -6.71
N PRO A 730 11.22 33.28 -5.88
CA PRO A 730 12.61 33.47 -5.46
C PRO A 730 13.21 32.24 -4.74
N ASP A 731 12.36 31.47 -4.06
CA ASP A 731 12.76 30.33 -3.23
C ASP A 731 12.69 28.97 -3.92
N GLY A 732 12.15 28.91 -5.14
CA GLY A 732 11.90 27.66 -5.86
C GLY A 732 10.73 27.74 -6.84
N LEU A 733 9.90 26.69 -6.85
CA LEU A 733 8.70 26.57 -7.66
C LEU A 733 7.47 26.54 -6.77
N SER A 734 6.37 27.15 -7.23
CA SER A 734 5.07 27.07 -6.58
C SER A 734 3.99 26.56 -7.53
N VAL A 735 3.11 25.70 -7.00
CA VAL A 735 2.05 25.04 -7.77
C VAL A 735 0.98 26.01 -8.22
N ILE A 736 0.59 25.93 -9.51
CA ILE A 736 -0.62 26.57 -10.00
C ILE A 736 -1.83 25.71 -9.64
N ARG A 737 -2.69 26.21 -8.75
CA ARG A 737 -3.90 25.49 -8.32
C ARG A 737 -4.83 25.23 -9.50
N GLY A 738 -5.33 23.99 -9.60
CA GLY A 738 -6.26 23.57 -10.65
C GLY A 738 -5.61 23.01 -11.92
N VAL A 739 -4.28 23.03 -12.02
CA VAL A 739 -3.52 22.39 -13.11
C VAL A 739 -2.98 21.04 -12.60
N PHE A 740 -3.45 19.95 -13.20
CA PHE A 740 -3.11 18.58 -12.77
C PHE A 740 -1.94 17.98 -13.55
N GLU A 741 -1.81 18.30 -14.83
CA GLU A 741 -0.68 17.90 -15.68
C GLU A 741 0.44 18.94 -15.61
N ARG A 742 1.69 18.50 -15.47
CA ARG A 742 2.87 19.37 -15.37
C ARG A 742 3.96 18.85 -16.28
N ALA A 743 4.57 19.74 -17.05
CA ALA A 743 5.66 19.38 -17.92
C ALA A 743 6.94 19.09 -17.11
N THR A 744 7.50 17.91 -17.31
CA THR A 744 8.77 17.47 -16.71
C THR A 744 9.84 17.27 -17.78
N CYS A 745 11.10 17.18 -17.37
CA CYS A 745 12.23 16.81 -18.19
C CYS A 745 13.07 15.75 -17.50
N ASP A 746 13.51 14.76 -18.26
CA ASP A 746 14.64 13.88 -17.96
C ASP A 746 15.89 14.45 -18.65
N HIS A 747 16.93 14.74 -17.87
CA HIS A 747 18.17 15.37 -18.31
C HIS A 747 19.33 14.40 -18.14
N HIS A 748 19.94 14.06 -19.27
CA HIS A 748 21.07 13.14 -19.38
C HIS A 748 22.33 13.86 -19.87
N PHE A 749 23.46 13.62 -19.21
CA PHE A 749 24.79 14.01 -19.67
C PHE A 749 25.86 13.10 -19.08
N MET A 750 27.11 13.23 -19.54
CA MET A 750 28.23 12.41 -19.06
C MET A 750 29.28 13.17 -18.27
N LEU A 751 29.90 12.45 -17.33
CA LEU A 751 31.20 12.76 -16.71
C LEU A 751 32.26 11.83 -17.34
N PRO A 752 32.81 12.18 -18.51
CA PRO A 752 33.70 11.28 -19.25
C PRO A 752 34.97 10.94 -18.45
N GLU A 753 35.49 11.88 -17.67
CA GLU A 753 36.64 11.70 -16.76
C GLU A 753 36.46 10.56 -15.75
N TYR A 754 35.21 10.22 -15.40
CA TYR A 754 34.87 9.18 -14.42
C TYR A 754 34.16 7.99 -15.05
N ARG A 755 34.04 7.95 -16.39
CA ARG A 755 33.29 6.92 -17.13
C ARG A 755 31.86 6.75 -16.57
N ALA A 756 31.19 7.87 -16.28
CA ALA A 756 29.90 7.89 -15.61
C ALA A 756 28.84 8.68 -16.37
N THR A 757 27.58 8.25 -16.24
CA THR A 757 26.39 8.96 -16.73
C THR A 757 25.69 9.67 -15.58
N VAL A 758 25.07 10.81 -15.88
CA VAL A 758 24.27 11.59 -14.94
C VAL A 758 22.85 11.68 -15.44
N ASP A 759 21.90 11.36 -14.58
CA ASP A 759 20.46 11.45 -14.82
C ASP A 759 19.82 12.37 -13.78
N ILE A 760 19.02 13.34 -14.23
CA ILE A 760 18.31 14.30 -13.38
C ILE A 760 16.88 14.48 -13.90
N MET A 761 15.90 14.49 -13.01
CA MET A 761 14.49 14.75 -13.36
C MET A 761 14.01 16.06 -12.71
N TYR A 762 13.40 16.96 -13.47
CA TYR A 762 12.87 18.24 -12.96
C TYR A 762 11.72 18.81 -13.80
N GLN A 763 11.08 19.89 -13.34
CA GLN A 763 10.02 20.56 -14.11
C GLN A 763 10.60 21.28 -15.34
N ARG A 764 9.92 21.25 -16.49
CA ARG A 764 10.46 21.81 -17.76
C ARG A 764 10.89 23.27 -17.65
N ILE A 765 10.22 24.06 -16.82
CA ILE A 765 10.60 25.46 -16.57
C ILE A 765 12.03 25.64 -15.99
N VAL A 766 12.56 24.62 -15.31
CA VAL A 766 13.91 24.58 -14.75
C VAL A 766 14.99 24.40 -15.83
N MET A 767 14.60 23.90 -17.02
CA MET A 767 15.51 23.70 -18.16
C MET A 767 16.31 24.95 -18.53
N ALA A 768 15.80 26.15 -18.25
CA ALA A 768 16.55 27.39 -18.49
C ALA A 768 17.93 27.41 -17.79
N ASP A 769 18.09 26.68 -16.68
CA ASP A 769 19.31 26.57 -15.90
C ASP A 769 20.11 25.27 -16.15
N TRP A 770 19.79 24.50 -17.21
CA TRP A 770 20.41 23.19 -17.48
C TRP A 770 21.94 23.21 -17.37
N ARG A 771 22.59 24.25 -17.91
CA ARG A 771 24.05 24.39 -17.90
C ARG A 771 24.59 24.63 -16.49
N ARG A 772 23.89 25.44 -15.69
CA ARG A 772 24.26 25.71 -14.28
C ARG A 772 24.13 24.45 -13.42
N ILE A 773 23.12 23.62 -13.71
CA ILE A 773 22.92 22.32 -13.06
C ILE A 773 24.08 21.37 -13.41
N GLU A 774 24.43 21.23 -14.69
CA GLU A 774 25.58 20.41 -15.09
C GLU A 774 26.89 20.88 -14.45
N ASP A 775 27.15 22.19 -14.49
CA ASP A 775 28.35 22.78 -13.94
C ASP A 775 28.47 22.52 -12.44
N ARG A 776 27.36 22.63 -11.70
CA ARG A 776 27.32 22.32 -10.25
C ARG A 776 27.61 20.86 -9.98
N VAL A 777 27.02 19.93 -10.73
CA VAL A 777 27.28 18.50 -10.55
C VAL A 777 28.74 18.18 -10.88
N ARG A 778 29.27 18.69 -12.00
CA ARG A 778 30.70 18.52 -12.36
C ARG A 778 31.62 19.09 -11.28
N GLN A 779 31.27 20.25 -10.74
CA GLN A 779 32.03 20.87 -9.66
C GLN A 779 32.04 19.99 -8.40
N LEU A 780 30.89 19.47 -7.96
CA LEU A 780 30.81 18.61 -6.77
C LEU A 780 31.71 17.38 -6.89
N PHE A 781 31.76 16.74 -8.06
CA PHE A 781 32.64 15.61 -8.28
C PHE A 781 34.12 15.99 -8.35
N ARG A 782 34.47 17.09 -9.02
CA ARG A 782 35.86 17.58 -9.06
C ARG A 782 36.38 17.99 -7.69
N ASP A 783 35.56 18.67 -6.90
CA ASP A 783 35.91 19.16 -5.56
C ASP A 783 36.00 17.99 -4.56
N GLY A 784 35.17 16.97 -4.74
CA GLY A 784 35.15 15.77 -3.90
C GLY A 784 36.15 14.69 -4.30
N GLU A 785 36.80 14.77 -5.47
CA GLU A 785 37.70 13.70 -5.94
C GLU A 785 38.93 13.58 -5.05
N VAL A 786 39.17 12.36 -4.57
CA VAL A 786 40.37 12.00 -3.83
C VAL A 786 41.43 11.57 -4.83
N LYS A 787 42.44 12.43 -5.01
CA LYS A 787 43.61 12.06 -5.81
C LYS A 787 44.50 11.10 -5.02
N PRO A 788 45.00 10.02 -5.66
CA PRO A 788 45.86 9.03 -5.01
C PRO A 788 47.20 9.61 -4.55
#